data_AF-A0A1I0BIZ9-F1
#
_entry.id   AF-A0A1I0BIZ9-F1
#
_cell.length_a   1.000
_cell.length_b   1.000
_cell.length_c   1.000
_cell.angle_alpha   90.00
_cell.angle_beta   90.00
_cell.angle_gamma   90.00
#
_symmetry.space_group_name_H-M   'P 1'
#
loop_
_entity.id
_entity.type
_entity.pdbx_description
1 polymer ?
#
loop_
_entity_poly.entity_id
_entity_poly.type
_entity_poly.pdbx_seq_one_letter_code
_entity_poly.pdbx_strand_id
1 'polypeptide(L)'
;MKVTLKNGEHQLRIQSEAGAYSYINIHYLSHVKGWETFAQHAVNYCTGKKPITIKSWWSRLNSVLRPTITDSEMKAFPKKADDWSTLIKNLYLTTLITPAIKSSITTRVAIWNKNLLPFLVYLQDRDQIPISVLIPAMKQVNQAQKESSFNVSIIGEKAAYQVNNKDQIDKLICPVSLSRTDSEYLDELYYDLERKRNRLHQALTDYWKTLKAFFENGQKLINEIDPAILEQRVKAKDFYDIYPREKGTPPIRRHFSSGHNRKSFATYLLLSRKYKGFVKLSSKIEDCGLASRTVMWENKSLWMSHFPPCHIEKDKIGYTGKLNWMLGLLGNMDVSFIVALLMMENPKFTFLSLLNCKVEDKDGKSRLEIGETSISFMIEKSRAKAFKKEGLSDLSLEIISTLLEMRSANLANLPTNLSKYLFVILAMNSKDKDFTCAQDSRVTAYLTGRAEGSLFIGSLFPSLADAGISRNQLTHSKLRASEGVLEYFRTGSIRAVSRKLGNGTRVALEHYLPKPLIAAYNTRQVRRFQNLMLVSACANEDYLLDAVDFSNLNELHSFILEMLALDSKGNNPLISYLKDKIDETHERHQGDLIANISERSLSLLYAYKLIAENNNISASTLAQQDSKTGLAPISFITLAKHLNTTLSQHNESSVRETNFSAKDKALLMAEKLEWDQLIMRRANIS
;
A
#
# COMPACT_ATOMS: atom_id res chain seq x y z
N MET A 1 5.95 15.78 -31.69
CA MET A 1 4.79 16.69 -31.49
C MET A 1 4.67 17.55 -32.74
N LYS A 2 3.47 17.83 -33.24
CA LYS A 2 3.29 18.72 -34.41
C LYS A 2 1.95 19.45 -34.37
N VAL A 3 1.88 20.62 -35.00
CA VAL A 3 0.62 21.33 -35.23
C VAL A 3 -0.17 20.61 -36.33
N THR A 4 -1.47 20.43 -36.12
CA THR A 4 -2.40 19.82 -37.08
C THR A 4 -3.72 20.56 -37.09
N LEU A 5 -4.36 20.65 -38.24
CA LEU A 5 -5.73 21.16 -38.38
C LEU A 5 -6.71 19.98 -38.28
N LYS A 6 -7.70 20.07 -37.38
CA LYS A 6 -8.76 19.07 -37.25
C LYS A 6 -10.10 19.77 -37.02
N ASN A 7 -11.08 19.49 -37.87
CA ASN A 7 -12.42 20.11 -37.83
C ASN A 7 -12.37 21.65 -37.86
N GLY A 8 -11.44 22.25 -38.61
CA GLY A 8 -11.26 23.71 -38.66
C GLY A 8 -10.51 24.32 -37.47
N GLU A 9 -10.18 23.54 -36.42
CA GLU A 9 -9.43 24.01 -35.27
C GLU A 9 -7.95 23.61 -35.33
N HIS A 10 -7.07 24.54 -34.94
CA HIS A 10 -5.64 24.26 -34.79
C HIS A 10 -5.37 23.52 -33.47
N GLN A 11 -4.72 22.36 -33.56
CA GLN A 11 -4.44 21.49 -32.43
C GLN A 11 -2.99 20.98 -32.45
N LEU A 12 -2.39 20.83 -31.27
CA LEU A 12 -1.12 20.15 -31.10
C LEU A 12 -1.33 18.65 -30.96
N ARG A 13 -0.79 17.88 -31.90
CA ARG A 13 -0.81 16.41 -31.89
C ARG A 13 0.44 15.88 -31.18
N ILE A 14 0.21 15.13 -30.10
CA ILE A 14 1.23 14.49 -29.29
C ILE A 14 1.03 12.97 -29.36
N GLN A 15 2.05 12.25 -29.80
CA GLN A 15 2.07 10.80 -29.85
C GLN A 15 2.71 10.25 -28.57
N SER A 16 2.07 9.26 -27.94
CA SER A 16 2.63 8.56 -26.77
C SER A 16 3.67 7.52 -27.18
N GLU A 17 4.45 7.05 -26.21
CA GLU A 17 5.39 5.92 -26.41
C GLU A 17 4.66 4.63 -26.84
N ALA A 18 3.38 4.49 -26.52
CA ALA A 18 2.51 3.38 -26.91
C ALA A 18 1.76 3.62 -28.24
N GLY A 19 2.11 4.67 -29.00
CA GLY A 19 1.50 4.99 -30.30
C GLY A 19 0.14 5.70 -30.26
N ALA A 20 -0.43 5.94 -29.07
CA ALA A 20 -1.70 6.64 -28.92
C ALA A 20 -1.54 8.16 -29.15
N TYR A 21 -2.49 8.77 -29.86
CA TYR A 21 -2.49 10.21 -30.11
C TYR A 21 -3.33 10.97 -29.08
N SER A 22 -2.79 12.08 -28.60
CA SER A 22 -3.49 13.06 -27.79
C SER A 22 -3.42 14.44 -28.46
N TYR A 23 -4.45 15.25 -28.25
CA TYR A 23 -4.64 16.52 -28.94
C TYR A 23 -4.82 17.63 -27.90
N ILE A 24 -4.23 18.79 -28.17
CA ILE A 24 -4.41 19.99 -27.34
C ILE A 24 -4.84 21.16 -28.22
N ASN A 25 -5.97 21.78 -27.89
CA ASN A 25 -6.47 22.93 -28.65
C ASN A 25 -5.55 24.16 -28.42
N ILE A 26 -5.13 24.75 -29.55
CA ILE A 26 -4.38 26.00 -29.62
C ILE A 26 -5.04 26.98 -30.60
N HIS A 27 -6.30 26.76 -30.94
CA HIS A 27 -7.00 27.55 -31.95
C HIS A 27 -7.09 29.03 -31.58
N TYR A 28 -7.15 29.35 -30.29
CA TYR A 28 -7.09 30.73 -29.79
C TYR A 28 -5.84 31.51 -30.25
N LEU A 29 -4.72 30.83 -30.54
CA LEU A 29 -3.52 31.48 -31.07
C LEU A 29 -3.66 31.87 -32.55
N SER A 30 -4.52 31.18 -33.31
CA SER A 30 -4.62 31.39 -34.76
C SER A 30 -5.19 32.76 -35.16
N HIS A 31 -5.78 33.48 -34.21
CA HIS A 31 -6.21 34.87 -34.38
C HIS A 31 -5.07 35.90 -34.22
N VAL A 32 -3.88 35.46 -33.79
CA VAL A 32 -2.72 36.33 -33.52
C VAL A 32 -1.71 36.22 -34.66
N LYS A 33 -1.40 37.33 -35.36
CA LYS A 33 -0.36 37.33 -36.41
C LYS A 33 1.01 36.92 -35.82
N GLY A 34 1.67 35.95 -36.46
CA GLY A 34 2.95 35.39 -35.99
C GLY A 34 2.84 34.16 -35.08
N TRP A 35 1.62 33.62 -34.89
CA TRP A 35 1.39 32.46 -34.02
C TRP A 35 2.11 31.18 -34.46
N GLU A 36 2.35 30.99 -35.75
CA GLU A 36 3.00 29.80 -36.30
C GLU A 36 4.44 29.68 -35.79
N THR A 37 5.18 30.78 -35.80
CA THR A 37 6.56 30.86 -35.28
C THR A 37 6.58 30.55 -33.78
N PHE A 38 5.64 31.12 -33.02
CA PHE A 38 5.50 30.84 -31.58
C PHE A 38 5.16 29.37 -31.32
N ALA A 39 4.21 28.80 -32.06
CA ALA A 39 3.81 27.41 -31.95
C ALA A 39 4.96 26.45 -32.31
N GLN A 40 5.78 26.80 -33.30
CA GLN A 40 6.95 26.02 -33.67
C GLN A 40 8.02 26.03 -32.57
N HIS A 41 8.28 27.18 -31.95
CA HIS A 41 9.19 27.26 -30.79
C HIS A 41 8.68 26.47 -29.59
N ALA A 42 7.37 26.49 -29.36
CA ALA A 42 6.72 25.64 -28.37
C ALA A 42 6.91 24.14 -28.63
N VAL A 43 6.80 23.70 -29.89
CA VAL A 43 7.09 22.33 -30.30
C VAL A 43 8.58 22.00 -30.06
N ASN A 44 9.48 22.91 -30.44
CA ASN A 44 10.93 22.73 -30.28
C ASN A 44 11.35 22.63 -28.81
N TYR A 45 10.77 23.46 -27.94
CA TYR A 45 11.00 23.40 -26.48
C TYR A 45 10.54 22.07 -25.85
N CYS A 46 9.65 21.35 -26.53
CA CYS A 46 9.15 20.04 -26.10
C CYS A 46 9.92 18.86 -26.69
N THR A 47 10.84 19.09 -27.63
CA THR A 47 11.66 18.03 -28.22
C THR A 47 12.50 17.35 -27.13
N GLY A 48 12.42 16.02 -27.04
CA GLY A 48 13.10 15.22 -26.01
C GLY A 48 12.34 15.09 -24.67
N LYS A 49 11.20 15.77 -24.47
CA LYS A 49 10.37 15.62 -23.27
C LYS A 49 9.43 14.42 -23.40
N LYS A 50 9.11 13.76 -22.27
CA LYS A 50 8.14 12.65 -22.24
C LYS A 50 6.74 13.13 -22.65
N PRO A 51 5.96 12.36 -23.43
CA PRO A 51 4.62 12.79 -23.89
C PRO A 51 3.66 13.26 -22.78
N ILE A 52 3.68 12.58 -21.63
CA ILE A 52 2.83 12.94 -20.48
C ILE A 52 3.21 14.28 -19.85
N THR A 53 4.51 14.63 -19.85
CA THR A 53 4.98 15.90 -19.31
C THR A 53 4.68 17.05 -20.26
N ILE A 54 4.74 16.81 -21.58
CA ILE A 54 4.33 17.79 -22.61
C ILE A 54 2.86 18.20 -22.42
N LYS A 55 1.95 17.22 -22.30
CA LYS A 55 0.53 17.50 -22.09
C LYS A 55 0.27 18.31 -20.82
N SER A 56 0.91 17.91 -19.72
CA SER A 56 0.76 18.62 -18.44
C SER A 56 1.35 20.04 -18.48
N TRP A 57 2.48 20.22 -19.16
CA TRP A 57 3.14 21.52 -19.29
C TRP A 57 2.30 22.47 -20.15
N TRP A 58 1.85 22.03 -21.33
CA TRP A 58 1.02 22.85 -22.22
C TRP A 58 -0.32 23.24 -21.58
N SER A 59 -0.93 22.33 -20.80
CA SER A 59 -2.16 22.65 -20.05
C SER A 59 -1.94 23.83 -19.08
N ARG A 60 -0.80 23.85 -18.36
CA ARG A 60 -0.46 24.95 -17.46
C ARG A 60 -0.14 26.23 -18.22
N LEU A 61 0.58 26.14 -19.33
CA LEU A 61 0.86 27.28 -20.21
C LEU A 61 -0.44 27.91 -20.75
N ASN A 62 -1.36 27.09 -21.29
CA ASN A 62 -2.66 27.52 -21.77
C ASN A 62 -3.54 28.16 -20.68
N SER A 63 -3.39 27.74 -19.42
CA SER A 63 -4.15 28.34 -18.31
C SER A 63 -3.83 29.82 -18.07
N VAL A 64 -2.70 30.30 -18.60
CA VAL A 64 -2.27 31.70 -18.55
C VAL A 64 -2.35 32.36 -19.93
N LEU A 65 -1.76 31.73 -20.96
CA LEU A 65 -1.72 32.30 -22.31
C LEU A 65 -3.11 32.54 -22.91
N ARG A 66 -4.03 31.59 -22.74
CA ARG A 66 -5.36 31.72 -23.35
C ARG A 66 -6.09 32.93 -22.79
N PRO A 67 -6.29 33.08 -21.46
CA PRO A 67 -6.90 34.30 -20.92
C PRO A 67 -6.14 35.56 -21.30
N THR A 68 -4.81 35.60 -21.21
CA THR A 68 -4.06 36.81 -21.55
C THR A 68 -4.27 37.23 -23.00
N ILE A 69 -4.28 36.29 -23.95
CA ILE A 69 -4.44 36.58 -25.38
C ILE A 69 -5.89 36.91 -25.73
N THR A 70 -6.86 36.20 -25.15
CA THR A 70 -8.28 36.46 -25.43
C THR A 70 -8.76 37.75 -24.79
N ASP A 71 -8.36 38.02 -23.55
CA ASP A 71 -8.88 39.16 -22.78
C ASP A 71 -8.22 40.49 -23.21
N SER A 72 -7.03 40.42 -23.84
CA SER A 72 -6.34 41.60 -24.41
C SER A 72 -6.60 41.83 -25.90
N GLU A 73 -7.47 41.01 -26.53
CA GLU A 73 -7.77 41.06 -27.97
C GLU A 73 -6.51 41.17 -28.86
N MET A 74 -5.48 40.41 -28.50
CA MET A 74 -4.16 40.54 -29.10
C MET A 74 -4.17 40.17 -30.59
N LYS A 75 -3.84 41.13 -31.46
CA LYS A 75 -3.87 40.93 -32.93
C LYS A 75 -2.55 40.41 -33.52
N ALA A 76 -1.42 40.64 -32.87
CA ALA A 76 -0.09 40.22 -33.34
C ALA A 76 0.88 40.02 -32.17
N PHE A 77 1.86 39.12 -32.33
CA PHE A 77 2.97 39.02 -31.39
C PHE A 77 3.86 40.27 -31.42
N PRO A 78 4.35 40.75 -30.27
CA PRO A 78 5.18 41.94 -30.20
C PRO A 78 6.45 41.81 -31.03
N LYS A 79 6.89 42.92 -31.63
CA LYS A 79 8.20 43.02 -32.30
C LYS A 79 9.16 43.97 -31.59
N LYS A 80 8.64 44.95 -30.84
CA LYS A 80 9.43 45.91 -30.08
C LYS A 80 9.56 45.46 -28.62
N ALA A 81 10.63 45.91 -27.96
CA ALA A 81 10.91 45.57 -26.57
C ALA A 81 9.82 46.07 -25.59
N ASP A 82 9.25 47.26 -25.84
CA ASP A 82 8.21 47.85 -24.98
C ASP A 82 6.91 47.05 -25.01
N ASP A 83 6.50 46.61 -26.20
CA ASP A 83 5.32 45.79 -26.41
C ASP A 83 5.50 44.40 -25.76
N TRP A 84 6.70 43.81 -25.86
CA TRP A 84 7.05 42.58 -25.16
C TRP A 84 7.01 42.73 -23.65
N SER A 85 7.53 43.84 -23.13
CA SER A 85 7.51 44.15 -21.69
C SER A 85 6.07 44.26 -21.18
N THR A 86 5.16 44.84 -21.97
CA THR A 86 3.74 44.94 -21.66
C THR A 86 3.08 43.55 -21.65
N LEU A 87 3.36 42.72 -22.65
CA LEU A 87 2.84 41.35 -22.70
C LEU A 87 3.30 40.51 -21.50
N ILE A 88 4.58 40.60 -21.11
CA ILE A 88 5.11 39.88 -19.95
C ILE A 88 4.46 40.35 -18.66
N LYS A 89 4.25 41.66 -18.48
CA LYS A 89 3.49 42.20 -17.33
C LYS A 89 2.07 41.64 -17.28
N ASN A 90 1.39 41.58 -18.42
CA ASN A 90 0.03 41.02 -18.50
C ASN A 90 0.03 39.52 -18.16
N LEU A 91 0.95 38.74 -18.71
CA LEU A 91 1.09 37.32 -18.37
C LEU A 91 1.36 37.09 -16.87
N TYR A 92 2.21 37.94 -16.29
CA TYR A 92 2.54 37.90 -14.86
C TYR A 92 1.29 38.17 -14.01
N LEU A 93 0.55 39.23 -14.35
CA LEU A 93 -0.70 39.59 -13.68
C LEU A 93 -1.76 38.49 -13.83
N THR A 94 -2.04 38.03 -15.06
CA THR A 94 -3.04 36.99 -15.35
C THR A 94 -2.78 35.73 -14.55
N THR A 95 -1.52 35.31 -14.38
CA THR A 95 -1.18 34.12 -13.58
C THR A 95 -1.66 34.23 -12.14
N LEU A 96 -1.61 35.44 -11.55
CA LEU A 96 -2.03 35.70 -10.18
C LEU A 96 -3.55 35.85 -10.05
N ILE A 97 -4.18 36.57 -10.98
CA ILE A 97 -5.58 37.01 -10.80
C ILE A 97 -6.61 36.19 -11.58
N THR A 98 -6.20 35.37 -12.57
CA THR A 98 -7.18 34.73 -13.45
C THR A 98 -8.13 33.80 -12.68
N PRO A 99 -9.45 33.88 -12.91
CA PRO A 99 -10.43 32.96 -12.35
C PRO A 99 -10.37 31.56 -12.99
N ALA A 100 -9.71 31.43 -14.15
CA ALA A 100 -9.51 30.15 -14.83
C ALA A 100 -8.65 29.17 -14.02
N ILE A 101 -7.80 29.69 -13.13
CA ILE A 101 -6.97 28.89 -12.23
C ILE A 101 -7.64 28.92 -10.85
N LYS A 102 -8.02 27.76 -10.28
CA LYS A 102 -8.59 27.68 -8.91
C LYS A 102 -7.56 27.40 -7.83
N SER A 103 -6.27 27.33 -8.18
CA SER A 103 -5.20 26.95 -7.25
C SER A 103 -4.77 28.09 -6.33
N SER A 104 -4.19 27.72 -5.17
CA SER A 104 -3.61 28.66 -4.21
C SER A 104 -2.52 29.57 -4.84
N ILE A 105 -2.26 30.71 -4.21
CA ILE A 105 -1.23 31.68 -4.64
C ILE A 105 0.14 31.01 -4.74
N THR A 106 0.52 30.15 -3.78
CA THR A 106 1.78 29.39 -3.82
C THR A 106 1.88 28.51 -5.06
N THR A 107 0.78 27.88 -5.46
CA THR A 107 0.72 27.04 -6.66
C THR A 107 0.84 27.89 -7.92
N ARG A 108 0.22 29.07 -7.96
CA ARG A 108 0.31 30.03 -9.09
C ARG A 108 1.74 30.55 -9.28
N VAL A 109 2.42 30.91 -8.19
CA VAL A 109 3.85 31.28 -8.20
C VAL A 109 4.70 30.15 -8.76
N ALA A 110 4.43 28.90 -8.37
CA ALA A 110 5.13 27.74 -8.92
C ALA A 110 4.81 27.50 -10.40
N ILE A 111 3.58 27.79 -10.86
CA ILE A 111 3.20 27.70 -12.27
C ILE A 111 4.06 28.67 -13.11
N TRP A 112 4.14 29.94 -12.71
CA TRP A 112 4.98 30.94 -13.37
C TRP A 112 6.45 30.51 -13.42
N ASN A 113 7.07 30.32 -12.24
CA ASN A 113 8.51 30.07 -12.13
C ASN A 113 8.96 28.77 -12.79
N LYS A 114 8.13 27.70 -12.77
CA LYS A 114 8.53 26.39 -13.30
C LYS A 114 8.08 26.11 -14.72
N ASN A 115 7.09 26.84 -15.26
CA ASN A 115 6.51 26.52 -16.57
C ASN A 115 6.63 27.67 -17.56
N LEU A 116 6.23 28.88 -17.18
CA LEU A 116 6.16 30.02 -18.10
C LEU A 116 7.49 30.76 -18.19
N LEU A 117 8.12 31.09 -17.06
CA LEU A 117 9.42 31.75 -17.00
C LEU A 117 10.50 31.02 -17.82
N PRO A 118 10.72 29.70 -17.67
CA PRO A 118 11.76 29.00 -18.46
C PRO A 118 11.46 28.98 -19.96
N PHE A 119 10.19 29.02 -20.35
CA PHE A 119 9.80 29.07 -21.76
C PHE A 119 10.00 30.47 -22.36
N LEU A 120 9.69 31.53 -21.60
CA LEU A 120 9.98 32.90 -22.03
C LEU A 120 11.48 33.15 -22.15
N VAL A 121 12.28 32.65 -21.20
CA VAL A 121 13.75 32.70 -21.29
C VAL A 121 14.25 31.93 -22.52
N TYR A 122 13.70 30.74 -22.78
CA TYR A 122 14.02 29.99 -24.02
C TYR A 122 13.71 30.77 -25.30
N LEU A 123 12.64 31.57 -25.32
CA LEU A 123 12.32 32.44 -26.46
C LEU A 123 13.29 33.62 -26.56
N GLN A 124 13.76 34.16 -25.43
CA GLN A 124 14.78 35.20 -25.37
C GLN A 124 16.13 34.69 -25.89
N ASP A 125 16.54 33.47 -25.52
CA ASP A 125 17.77 32.81 -26.00
C ASP A 125 17.75 32.50 -27.51
N ARG A 126 16.60 32.65 -28.19
CA ARG A 126 16.39 32.41 -29.63
C ARG A 126 16.01 33.68 -30.38
N ASP A 127 16.32 34.83 -29.80
CA ASP A 127 16.10 36.16 -30.37
C ASP A 127 14.63 36.44 -30.74
N GLN A 128 13.67 35.74 -30.13
CA GLN A 128 12.23 36.02 -30.31
C GLN A 128 11.74 37.11 -29.37
N ILE A 129 12.37 37.20 -28.19
CA ILE A 129 12.16 38.27 -27.22
C ILE A 129 13.48 39.03 -27.12
N PRO A 130 13.50 40.36 -27.28
CA PRO A 130 14.73 41.13 -27.13
C PRO A 130 15.36 40.93 -25.73
N ILE A 131 16.69 40.86 -25.68
CA ILE A 131 17.42 40.64 -24.42
C ILE A 131 17.21 41.77 -23.38
N SER A 132 16.84 42.97 -23.84
CA SER A 132 16.49 44.12 -23.01
C SER A 132 15.19 43.95 -22.22
N VAL A 133 14.35 42.98 -22.59
CA VAL A 133 13.07 42.73 -21.92
C VAL A 133 13.28 41.90 -20.67
N LEU A 134 12.92 42.46 -19.52
CA LEU A 134 13.06 41.78 -18.24
C LEU A 134 11.91 40.77 -18.01
N ILE A 135 12.26 39.50 -17.79
CA ILE A 135 11.31 38.43 -17.45
C ILE A 135 11.46 38.10 -15.95
N PRO A 136 10.60 38.64 -15.06
CA PRO A 136 10.82 38.53 -13.62
C PRO A 136 10.45 37.15 -13.07
N ALA A 137 11.10 36.70 -11.99
CA ALA A 137 10.64 35.58 -11.19
C ALA A 137 9.58 36.02 -10.17
N MET A 138 8.56 35.18 -9.94
CA MET A 138 7.55 35.43 -8.90
C MET A 138 8.10 35.06 -7.53
N LYS A 139 7.97 35.96 -6.56
CA LYS A 139 8.30 35.70 -5.15
C LYS A 139 7.13 35.06 -4.43
N GLN A 140 7.41 34.12 -3.51
CA GLN A 140 6.38 33.57 -2.62
C GLN A 140 6.11 34.52 -1.45
N VAL A 141 4.86 34.61 -1.00
CA VAL A 141 4.51 35.30 0.26
C VAL A 141 5.26 34.59 1.40
N ASN A 142 5.96 35.34 2.24
CA ASN A 142 6.86 34.87 3.32
C ASN A 142 8.16 34.17 2.85
N GLN A 143 8.60 34.38 1.62
CA GLN A 143 9.92 33.88 1.20
C GLN A 143 11.03 34.71 1.84
N ALA A 144 11.61 34.19 2.93
CA ALA A 144 12.73 34.82 3.61
C ALA A 144 13.90 35.07 2.63
N GLN A 145 14.40 36.29 2.57
CA GLN A 145 15.68 36.58 1.93
C GLN A 145 16.78 35.88 2.72
N LYS A 146 17.62 35.08 2.03
CA LYS A 146 18.76 34.39 2.66
C LYS A 146 19.76 35.32 3.35
N GLU A 147 19.70 36.62 3.07
CA GLU A 147 20.60 37.66 3.59
C GLU A 147 19.82 38.86 4.17
N SER A 148 18.64 38.60 4.73
CA SER A 148 17.93 39.63 5.51
C SER A 148 18.69 39.90 6.81
N SER A 149 18.98 41.18 7.09
CA SER A 149 19.56 41.65 8.36
C SER A 149 18.69 41.35 9.59
N PHE A 150 17.46 40.86 9.39
CA PHE A 150 16.55 40.40 10.44
C PHE A 150 16.73 38.92 10.80
N ASN A 151 17.63 38.19 10.13
CA ASN A 151 17.93 36.78 10.40
C ASN A 151 19.29 36.63 11.11
N VAL A 152 19.44 37.29 12.26
CA VAL A 152 20.57 37.04 13.16
C VAL A 152 20.17 35.86 14.06
N SER A 153 20.54 34.64 13.68
CA SER A 153 20.46 33.49 14.58
C SER A 153 21.78 33.32 15.31
N ILE A 154 21.77 33.25 16.63
CA ILE A 154 22.96 32.92 17.42
C ILE A 154 23.38 31.48 17.06
N ILE A 155 24.69 31.22 16.94
CA ILE A 155 25.21 29.87 16.66
C ILE A 155 24.67 28.90 17.73
N GLY A 156 23.84 27.94 17.31
CA GLY A 156 23.23 26.93 18.19
C GLY A 156 21.75 27.14 18.50
N GLU A 157 21.16 28.28 18.14
CA GLU A 157 19.75 28.56 18.41
C GLU A 157 18.84 27.83 17.41
N LYS A 158 18.12 26.81 17.86
CA LYS A 158 17.02 26.21 17.09
C LYS A 158 15.73 26.91 17.49
N ALA A 159 15.04 27.50 16.50
CA ALA A 159 13.69 28.02 16.72
C ALA A 159 12.80 26.94 17.35
N ALA A 160 12.10 27.30 18.42
CA ALA A 160 11.11 26.43 19.04
C ALA A 160 10.06 26.06 17.98
N TYR A 161 9.88 24.76 17.75
CA TYR A 161 8.82 24.27 16.88
C TYR A 161 7.48 24.52 17.59
N GLN A 162 6.57 25.27 16.97
CA GLN A 162 5.20 25.35 17.45
C GLN A 162 4.56 23.95 17.33
N VAL A 163 4.47 23.27 18.45
CA VAL A 163 3.68 22.05 18.66
C VAL A 163 2.22 22.48 18.68
N ASN A 164 1.42 21.99 17.75
CA ASN A 164 0.07 22.47 17.49
C ASN A 164 -0.89 21.33 17.84
N ASN A 165 -1.57 21.41 19.00
CA ASN A 165 -2.32 20.38 19.76
C ASN A 165 -3.21 19.33 19.02
N LYS A 166 -3.23 19.29 17.68
CA LYS A 166 -3.67 18.17 16.83
C LYS A 166 -2.54 17.16 16.53
N ASP A 167 -1.54 17.08 17.41
CA ASP A 167 -0.21 16.50 17.17
C ASP A 167 -0.15 14.96 17.18
N GLN A 168 -0.63 14.35 16.09
CA GLN A 168 -0.34 12.95 15.78
C GLN A 168 0.42 12.84 14.46
N ILE A 169 1.53 12.08 14.43
CA ILE A 169 2.17 11.72 13.16
C ILE A 169 1.35 10.60 12.50
N ASP A 170 0.62 10.97 11.44
CA ASP A 170 -0.22 10.07 10.66
C ASP A 170 0.56 9.33 9.54
N LYS A 171 1.67 8.68 9.91
CA LYS A 171 2.58 7.99 8.97
C LYS A 171 2.43 6.47 8.99
N LEU A 172 1.87 5.91 10.06
CA LEU A 172 1.69 4.48 10.27
C LEU A 172 0.19 4.15 10.31
N ILE A 173 -0.15 2.87 10.40
CA ILE A 173 -1.55 2.44 10.63
C ILE A 173 -2.05 2.89 12.03
N CYS A 174 -1.12 3.13 12.96
CA CYS A 174 -1.39 3.73 14.25
C CYS A 174 -0.77 5.15 14.31
N PRO A 175 -1.51 6.19 14.75
CA PRO A 175 -0.91 7.50 14.95
C PRO A 175 0.17 7.47 16.04
N VAL A 176 1.24 8.25 15.85
CA VAL A 176 2.27 8.44 16.88
C VAL A 176 1.99 9.74 17.62
N SER A 177 1.84 9.65 18.94
CA SER A 177 1.71 10.81 19.84
C SER A 177 3.04 11.54 19.94
N LEU A 178 2.98 12.88 19.96
CA LEU A 178 4.16 13.71 20.22
C LEU A 178 4.35 14.04 21.71
N SER A 179 3.34 13.81 22.55
CA SER A 179 3.37 14.17 23.98
C SER A 179 3.87 13.07 24.91
N ARG A 180 3.79 11.80 24.48
CA ARG A 180 4.23 10.64 25.27
C ARG A 180 5.57 10.13 24.75
N THR A 181 6.56 10.04 25.62
CA THR A 181 7.93 9.57 25.28
C THR A 181 8.47 8.56 26.29
N ASP A 182 7.63 8.08 27.21
CA ASP A 182 7.98 7.07 28.20
C ASP A 182 8.14 5.67 27.55
N SER A 183 8.78 4.75 28.29
CA SER A 183 9.03 3.39 27.81
C SER A 183 7.72 2.61 27.61
N GLU A 184 6.74 2.81 28.48
CA GLU A 184 5.41 2.19 28.44
C GLU A 184 4.67 2.54 27.13
N TYR A 185 4.76 3.80 26.70
CA TYR A 185 4.19 4.26 25.45
C TYR A 185 4.79 3.58 24.22
N LEU A 186 6.10 3.31 24.22
CA LEU A 186 6.73 2.59 23.10
C LEU A 186 6.23 1.15 22.99
N ASP A 187 5.98 0.51 24.13
CA ASP A 187 5.46 -0.86 24.19
C ASP A 187 3.97 -0.91 23.81
N GLU A 188 3.16 0.06 24.27
CA GLU A 188 1.78 0.25 23.81
C GLU A 188 1.69 0.47 22.29
N LEU A 189 2.52 1.38 21.75
CA LEU A 189 2.54 1.69 20.33
C LEU A 189 2.96 0.47 19.49
N TYR A 190 3.95 -0.29 19.96
CA TYR A 190 4.38 -1.52 19.31
C TYR A 190 3.24 -2.55 19.29
N TYR A 191 2.57 -2.76 20.42
CA TYR A 191 1.44 -3.68 20.51
C TYR A 191 0.29 -3.26 19.60
N ASP A 192 -0.14 -1.99 19.65
CA ASP A 192 -1.25 -1.50 18.85
C ASP A 192 -0.97 -1.54 17.34
N LEU A 193 0.27 -1.22 16.94
CA LEU A 193 0.66 -1.29 15.55
C LEU A 193 0.66 -2.73 15.03
N GLU A 194 1.16 -3.68 15.83
CA GLU A 194 1.18 -5.10 15.48
C GLU A 194 -0.24 -5.69 15.44
N ARG A 195 -1.07 -5.40 16.44
CA ARG A 195 -2.48 -5.81 16.50
C ARG A 195 -3.27 -5.36 15.27
N LYS A 196 -3.19 -4.06 14.94
CA LYS A 196 -3.85 -3.50 13.73
C LYS A 196 -3.32 -4.12 12.44
N ARG A 197 -2.00 -4.31 12.34
CA ARG A 197 -1.35 -4.98 11.20
C ARG A 197 -1.87 -6.40 11.04
N ASN A 198 -1.94 -7.18 12.13
CA ASN A 198 -2.40 -8.57 12.11
C ASN A 198 -3.87 -8.68 11.74
N ARG A 199 -4.74 -7.82 12.30
CA ARG A 199 -6.17 -7.81 11.94
C ARG A 199 -6.39 -7.48 10.46
N LEU A 200 -5.66 -6.51 9.93
CA LEU A 200 -5.73 -6.19 8.51
C LEU A 200 -5.20 -7.33 7.63
N HIS A 201 -4.09 -7.95 8.03
CA HIS A 201 -3.51 -9.10 7.32
C HIS A 201 -4.51 -10.25 7.23
N GLN A 202 -5.19 -10.57 8.33
CA GLN A 202 -6.22 -11.60 8.39
C GLN A 202 -7.38 -11.28 7.45
N ALA A 203 -7.95 -10.07 7.51
CA ALA A 203 -9.03 -9.65 6.62
C ALA A 203 -8.64 -9.74 5.13
N LEU A 204 -7.42 -9.32 4.77
CA LEU A 204 -6.92 -9.44 3.40
C LEU A 204 -6.70 -10.91 2.98
N THR A 205 -6.25 -11.75 3.91
CA THR A 205 -6.07 -13.19 3.69
C THR A 205 -7.40 -13.90 3.50
N ASP A 206 -8.42 -13.57 4.29
CA ASP A 206 -9.77 -14.14 4.17
C ASP A 206 -10.44 -13.72 2.86
N TYR A 207 -10.21 -12.48 2.42
CA TYR A 207 -10.59 -12.04 1.09
C TYR A 207 -9.90 -12.86 -0.01
N TRP A 208 -8.58 -13.05 0.11
CA TRP A 208 -7.80 -13.85 -0.83
C TRP A 208 -8.29 -15.30 -0.90
N LYS A 209 -8.45 -15.97 0.26
CA LYS A 209 -8.94 -17.35 0.35
C LYS A 209 -10.31 -17.50 -0.31
N THR A 210 -11.21 -16.54 -0.06
CA THR A 210 -12.53 -16.51 -0.72
C THR A 210 -12.36 -16.42 -2.24
N LEU A 211 -11.63 -15.43 -2.74
CA LEU A 211 -11.42 -15.24 -4.18
C LEU A 211 -10.80 -16.48 -4.84
N LYS A 212 -9.77 -17.06 -4.23
CA LYS A 212 -9.11 -18.29 -4.69
C LYS A 212 -10.07 -19.47 -4.73
N ALA A 213 -10.86 -19.69 -3.68
CA ALA A 213 -11.84 -20.78 -3.64
C ALA A 213 -12.87 -20.67 -4.78
N PHE A 214 -13.35 -19.45 -5.08
CA PHE A 214 -14.23 -19.21 -6.22
C PHE A 214 -13.55 -19.55 -7.54
N PHE A 215 -12.31 -19.11 -7.75
CA PHE A 215 -11.54 -19.43 -8.95
C PHE A 215 -11.37 -20.95 -9.13
N GLU A 216 -10.91 -21.66 -8.10
CA GLU A 216 -10.70 -23.11 -8.15
C GLU A 216 -12.00 -23.87 -8.41
N ASN A 217 -13.11 -23.50 -7.77
CA ASN A 217 -14.42 -24.09 -8.02
C ASN A 217 -14.86 -23.85 -9.47
N GLY A 218 -14.65 -22.64 -9.99
CA GLY A 218 -14.90 -22.31 -11.39
C GLY A 218 -14.10 -23.16 -12.36
N GLN A 219 -12.80 -23.34 -12.13
CA GLN A 219 -11.96 -24.18 -12.98
C GLN A 219 -12.37 -25.66 -12.90
N LYS A 220 -12.72 -26.17 -11.70
CA LYS A 220 -13.26 -27.54 -11.54
C LYS A 220 -14.51 -27.76 -12.39
N LEU A 221 -15.48 -26.85 -12.32
CA LEU A 221 -16.70 -26.93 -13.13
C LEU A 221 -16.39 -26.87 -14.63
N ILE A 222 -15.53 -25.95 -15.05
CA ILE A 222 -15.20 -25.81 -16.47
C ILE A 222 -14.51 -27.07 -17.01
N ASN A 223 -13.66 -27.70 -16.22
CA ASN A 223 -12.95 -28.92 -16.60
C ASN A 223 -13.85 -30.16 -16.68
N GLU A 224 -15.09 -30.11 -16.16
CA GLU A 224 -16.08 -31.18 -16.34
C GLU A 224 -16.65 -31.23 -17.78
N ILE A 225 -16.48 -30.16 -18.56
CA ILE A 225 -17.04 -30.04 -19.91
C ILE A 225 -15.94 -30.31 -20.93
N ASP A 226 -16.21 -31.27 -21.83
CA ASP A 226 -15.34 -31.51 -22.99
C ASP A 226 -15.40 -30.30 -23.95
N PRO A 227 -14.29 -29.57 -24.13
CA PRO A 227 -14.27 -28.42 -25.03
C PRO A 227 -14.47 -28.82 -26.49
N ALA A 228 -14.08 -30.02 -26.92
CA ALA A 228 -14.19 -30.46 -28.30
C ALA A 228 -15.66 -30.62 -28.74
N ILE A 229 -16.48 -31.24 -27.89
CA ILE A 229 -17.93 -31.39 -28.12
C ILE A 229 -18.61 -30.02 -28.23
N LEU A 230 -18.26 -29.11 -27.32
CA LEU A 230 -18.82 -27.76 -27.33
C LEU A 230 -18.41 -26.99 -28.60
N GLU A 231 -17.16 -27.14 -29.05
CA GLU A 231 -16.69 -26.53 -30.29
C GLU A 231 -17.39 -27.05 -31.53
N GLN A 232 -17.66 -28.36 -31.59
CA GLN A 232 -18.43 -28.94 -32.68
C GLN A 232 -19.85 -28.35 -32.72
N ARG A 233 -20.54 -28.27 -31.58
CA ARG A 233 -21.88 -27.67 -31.51
C ARG A 233 -21.89 -26.21 -31.95
N VAL A 234 -20.91 -25.42 -31.51
CA VAL A 234 -20.82 -24.00 -31.88
C VAL A 234 -20.53 -23.82 -33.37
N LYS A 235 -19.61 -24.61 -33.95
CA LYS A 235 -19.33 -24.59 -35.40
C LYS A 235 -20.55 -25.01 -36.23
N ALA A 236 -21.32 -25.98 -35.75
CA ALA A 236 -22.54 -26.47 -36.39
C ALA A 236 -23.75 -25.54 -36.19
N LYS A 237 -23.62 -24.46 -35.40
CA LYS A 237 -24.73 -23.57 -34.98
C LYS A 237 -25.88 -24.32 -34.27
N ASP A 238 -25.57 -25.44 -33.62
CA ASP A 238 -26.52 -26.20 -32.81
C ASP A 238 -26.55 -25.68 -31.37
N PHE A 239 -27.34 -24.63 -31.14
CA PHE A 239 -27.36 -23.91 -29.86
C PHE A 239 -28.47 -24.34 -28.89
N TYR A 240 -29.39 -25.20 -29.31
CA TYR A 240 -30.64 -25.40 -28.58
C TYR A 240 -31.01 -26.86 -28.40
N ASP A 241 -31.39 -27.20 -27.16
CA ASP A 241 -31.97 -28.49 -26.82
C ASP A 241 -33.51 -28.39 -26.85
N ILE A 242 -34.17 -29.45 -27.32
CA ILE A 242 -35.63 -29.55 -27.47
C ILE A 242 -36.18 -30.40 -26.33
N TYR A 243 -37.10 -29.84 -25.55
CA TYR A 243 -37.75 -30.53 -24.43
C TYR A 243 -39.22 -30.82 -24.76
N PRO A 244 -39.64 -32.10 -24.74
CA PRO A 244 -41.03 -32.46 -25.00
C PRO A 244 -41.96 -31.95 -23.89
N ARG A 245 -43.21 -31.65 -24.25
CA ARG A 245 -44.29 -31.24 -23.33
C ARG A 245 -45.49 -32.16 -23.47
N GLU A 246 -46.46 -32.00 -22.57
CA GLU A 246 -47.76 -32.68 -22.64
C GLU A 246 -48.42 -32.54 -24.02
N LYS A 247 -49.20 -33.57 -24.40
CA LYS A 247 -49.83 -33.68 -25.73
C LYS A 247 -50.60 -32.40 -26.08
N GLY A 248 -50.28 -31.81 -27.23
CA GLY A 248 -50.94 -30.62 -27.77
C GLY A 248 -50.19 -29.30 -27.54
N THR A 249 -49.14 -29.28 -26.71
CA THR A 249 -48.30 -28.09 -26.51
C THR A 249 -47.00 -28.21 -27.32
N PRO A 250 -46.57 -27.19 -28.09
CA PRO A 250 -45.29 -27.21 -28.78
C PRO A 250 -44.11 -27.44 -27.82
N PRO A 251 -43.07 -28.20 -28.24
CA PRO A 251 -41.90 -28.46 -27.40
C PRO A 251 -41.14 -27.17 -27.11
N ILE A 252 -40.51 -27.10 -25.93
CA ILE A 252 -39.71 -25.92 -25.56
C ILE A 252 -38.33 -26.06 -26.18
N ARG A 253 -37.91 -25.02 -26.89
CA ARG A 253 -36.52 -24.85 -27.31
C ARG A 253 -35.78 -24.02 -26.26
N ARG A 254 -34.74 -24.57 -25.63
CA ARG A 254 -33.89 -23.83 -24.68
C ARG A 254 -32.43 -23.89 -25.12
N HIS A 255 -31.69 -22.82 -24.87
CA HIS A 255 -30.25 -22.82 -25.14
C HIS A 255 -29.57 -23.91 -24.29
N PHE A 256 -28.63 -24.68 -24.83
CA PHE A 256 -28.03 -25.80 -24.09
C PHE A 256 -27.30 -25.37 -22.81
N SER A 257 -26.84 -24.10 -22.75
CA SER A 257 -26.24 -23.50 -21.56
C SER A 257 -27.23 -22.80 -20.62
N SER A 258 -28.54 -22.94 -20.86
CA SER A 258 -29.62 -22.31 -20.07
C SER A 258 -30.38 -23.27 -19.18
N GLY A 259 -30.01 -24.55 -19.18
CA GLY A 259 -30.62 -25.55 -18.30
C GLY A 259 -30.40 -25.23 -16.82
N HIS A 260 -31.38 -25.63 -16.02
CA HIS A 260 -31.33 -25.51 -14.56
C HIS A 260 -30.57 -26.69 -13.94
N ASN A 261 -29.32 -26.89 -14.36
CA ASN A 261 -28.46 -27.96 -13.85
C ASN A 261 -26.97 -27.56 -13.85
N ARG A 262 -26.16 -28.34 -13.12
CA ARG A 262 -24.70 -28.13 -12.98
C ARG A 262 -23.97 -28.12 -14.33
N LYS A 263 -24.31 -29.04 -15.24
CA LYS A 263 -23.66 -29.16 -16.56
C LYS A 263 -23.90 -27.90 -17.41
N SER A 264 -25.11 -27.35 -17.37
CA SER A 264 -25.47 -26.11 -18.08
C SER A 264 -24.73 -24.92 -17.51
N PHE A 265 -24.56 -24.85 -16.18
CA PHE A 265 -23.78 -23.82 -15.52
C PHE A 265 -22.29 -23.88 -15.91
N ALA A 266 -21.68 -25.06 -15.83
CA ALA A 266 -20.30 -25.29 -16.26
C ALA A 266 -20.10 -24.92 -17.74
N THR A 267 -21.05 -25.30 -18.60
CA THR A 267 -21.03 -24.96 -20.02
C THR A 267 -21.14 -23.44 -20.23
N TYR A 268 -21.99 -22.76 -19.47
CA TYR A 268 -22.14 -21.31 -19.50
C TYR A 268 -20.83 -20.61 -19.10
N LEU A 269 -20.15 -21.08 -18.05
CA LEU A 269 -18.84 -20.56 -17.63
C LEU A 269 -17.76 -20.76 -18.70
N LEU A 270 -17.69 -21.94 -19.31
CA LEU A 270 -16.71 -22.23 -20.36
C LEU A 270 -16.90 -21.33 -21.60
N LEU A 271 -18.15 -21.16 -22.05
CA LEU A 271 -18.47 -20.23 -23.15
C LEU A 271 -18.18 -18.77 -22.78
N SER A 272 -18.50 -18.37 -21.55
CA SER A 272 -18.22 -17.04 -21.01
C SER A 272 -16.71 -16.75 -21.03
N ARG A 273 -15.88 -17.73 -20.63
CA ARG A 273 -14.42 -17.65 -20.72
C ARG A 273 -13.96 -17.49 -22.18
N LYS A 274 -14.45 -18.32 -23.10
CA LYS A 274 -14.01 -18.33 -24.50
C LYS A 274 -14.37 -17.04 -25.26
N TYR A 275 -15.56 -16.49 -25.02
CA TYR A 275 -16.09 -15.38 -25.81
C TYR A 275 -16.07 -14.03 -25.07
N LYS A 276 -15.27 -13.89 -24.02
CA LYS A 276 -15.20 -12.66 -23.22
C LYS A 276 -16.61 -12.23 -22.73
N GLY A 277 -17.41 -13.13 -22.14
CA GLY A 277 -18.72 -12.82 -21.55
C GLY A 277 -18.63 -12.79 -20.03
N PHE A 278 -18.98 -11.76 -19.26
CA PHE A 278 -20.19 -10.91 -19.23
C PHE A 278 -20.06 -9.52 -19.90
N VAL A 279 -19.07 -9.36 -20.77
CA VAL A 279 -18.41 -8.08 -21.04
C VAL A 279 -18.90 -7.44 -22.34
N LYS A 280 -19.17 -8.23 -23.38
CA LYS A 280 -19.77 -7.77 -24.64
C LYS A 280 -21.27 -8.08 -24.69
N LEU A 281 -22.08 -7.22 -24.08
CA LEU A 281 -23.55 -7.24 -24.15
C LEU A 281 -24.06 -6.37 -25.32
N SER A 282 -23.50 -6.54 -26.51
CA SER A 282 -24.01 -5.90 -27.74
C SER A 282 -24.30 -6.97 -28.76
N SER A 283 -25.58 -7.10 -29.17
CA SER A 283 -26.19 -7.60 -30.42
C SER A 283 -25.55 -8.68 -31.33
N LYS A 284 -24.33 -9.17 -31.07
CA LYS A 284 -23.60 -10.22 -31.81
C LYS A 284 -23.46 -11.52 -31.01
N ILE A 285 -24.13 -11.62 -29.86
CA ILE A 285 -24.08 -12.81 -28.98
C ILE A 285 -24.72 -14.04 -29.67
N GLU A 286 -25.65 -13.81 -30.59
CA GLU A 286 -26.35 -14.87 -31.33
C GLU A 286 -25.42 -15.65 -32.27
N ASP A 287 -24.28 -15.07 -32.69
CA ASP A 287 -23.30 -15.74 -33.57
C ASP A 287 -22.32 -16.67 -32.82
N CYS A 288 -22.18 -16.53 -31.50
CA CYS A 288 -21.18 -17.24 -30.70
C CYS A 288 -21.74 -18.27 -29.70
N GLY A 289 -23.06 -18.48 -29.69
CA GLY A 289 -23.70 -19.56 -28.92
C GLY A 289 -23.64 -19.38 -27.40
N LEU A 290 -23.60 -18.15 -26.89
CA LEU A 290 -23.71 -17.86 -25.46
C LEU A 290 -25.17 -17.46 -25.14
N ALA A 291 -25.76 -18.06 -24.11
CA ALA A 291 -27.10 -17.69 -23.67
C ALA A 291 -27.17 -16.22 -23.19
N SER A 292 -28.37 -15.64 -23.25
CA SER A 292 -28.58 -14.25 -22.83
C SER A 292 -28.30 -14.04 -21.34
N ARG A 293 -28.02 -12.80 -20.93
CA ARG A 293 -27.80 -12.46 -19.51
C ARG A 293 -29.01 -12.77 -18.63
N THR A 294 -30.22 -12.85 -19.20
CA THR A 294 -31.44 -13.19 -18.47
C THR A 294 -31.32 -14.59 -17.85
N VAL A 295 -30.71 -15.53 -18.58
CA VAL A 295 -30.48 -16.90 -18.11
C VAL A 295 -29.64 -16.95 -16.83
N MET A 296 -28.66 -16.05 -16.70
CA MET A 296 -27.87 -15.93 -15.46
C MET A 296 -28.75 -15.54 -14.27
N TRP A 297 -29.73 -14.66 -14.46
CA TRP A 297 -30.62 -14.22 -13.39
C TRP A 297 -31.70 -15.25 -13.07
N GLU A 298 -32.26 -15.92 -14.08
CA GLU A 298 -33.21 -17.01 -13.92
C GLU A 298 -32.62 -18.18 -13.12
N ASN A 299 -31.34 -18.48 -13.34
CA ASN A 299 -30.65 -19.58 -12.67
C ASN A 299 -29.88 -19.17 -11.41
N LYS A 300 -30.03 -17.91 -10.94
CA LYS A 300 -29.23 -17.35 -9.85
C LYS A 300 -29.21 -18.23 -8.61
N SER A 301 -30.38 -18.72 -8.16
CA SER A 301 -30.50 -19.55 -6.95
C SER A 301 -29.67 -20.84 -7.05
N LEU A 302 -29.82 -21.57 -8.16
CA LEU A 302 -29.09 -22.81 -8.41
C LEU A 302 -27.58 -22.57 -8.56
N TRP A 303 -27.17 -21.57 -9.32
CA TRP A 303 -25.74 -21.34 -9.52
C TRP A 303 -25.08 -20.89 -8.20
N MET A 304 -25.81 -20.14 -7.37
CA MET A 304 -25.35 -19.78 -6.03
C MET A 304 -25.21 -20.99 -5.09
N SER A 305 -25.99 -22.08 -5.28
CA SER A 305 -25.82 -23.30 -4.47
C SER A 305 -24.52 -24.06 -4.79
N HIS A 306 -23.90 -23.76 -5.93
CA HIS A 306 -22.58 -24.29 -6.31
C HIS A 306 -21.41 -23.41 -5.86
N PHE A 307 -21.67 -22.25 -5.25
CA PHE A 307 -20.62 -21.35 -4.79
C PHE A 307 -19.91 -21.90 -3.54
N PRO A 308 -18.57 -21.76 -3.45
CA PRO A 308 -17.84 -22.14 -2.25
C PRO A 308 -18.15 -21.19 -1.07
N PRO A 309 -17.78 -21.58 0.17
CA PRO A 309 -17.95 -20.73 1.34
C PRO A 309 -17.22 -19.39 1.19
N CYS A 310 -17.78 -18.36 1.81
CA CYS A 310 -17.27 -17.00 1.81
C CYS A 310 -16.71 -16.66 3.19
N HIS A 311 -15.45 -16.24 3.25
CA HIS A 311 -14.81 -15.80 4.51
C HIS A 311 -14.94 -14.29 4.74
N ILE A 312 -15.69 -13.58 3.88
CA ILE A 312 -15.94 -12.14 4.03
C ILE A 312 -17.07 -11.92 5.04
N GLU A 313 -16.81 -11.15 6.09
CA GLU A 313 -17.77 -10.89 7.18
C GLU A 313 -19.09 -10.29 6.68
N LYS A 314 -19.00 -9.27 5.81
CA LYS A 314 -20.15 -8.65 5.18
C LYS A 314 -20.00 -8.71 3.67
N ASP A 315 -20.50 -9.80 3.10
CA ASP A 315 -20.43 -10.04 1.67
C ASP A 315 -21.27 -9.04 0.86
N LYS A 316 -20.60 -7.99 0.39
CA LYS A 316 -21.16 -7.00 -0.55
C LYS A 316 -20.70 -7.26 -1.98
N ILE A 317 -20.12 -8.44 -2.24
CA ILE A 317 -19.66 -8.80 -3.58
C ILE A 317 -20.88 -9.28 -4.37
N GLY A 318 -21.23 -8.49 -5.38
CA GLY A 318 -22.37 -8.81 -6.25
C GLY A 318 -22.20 -10.16 -6.94
N TYR A 319 -23.32 -10.77 -7.29
CA TYR A 319 -23.38 -12.07 -7.97
C TYR A 319 -22.47 -12.15 -9.21
N THR A 320 -22.46 -11.11 -10.05
CA THR A 320 -21.57 -11.03 -11.22
C THR A 320 -20.09 -10.95 -10.83
N GLY A 321 -19.75 -10.32 -9.71
CA GLY A 321 -18.38 -10.27 -9.19
C GLY A 321 -17.85 -11.67 -8.82
N LYS A 322 -18.69 -12.48 -8.16
CA LYS A 322 -18.37 -13.87 -7.83
C LYS A 322 -18.18 -14.73 -9.08
N LEU A 323 -19.04 -14.57 -10.08
CA LEU A 323 -18.87 -15.26 -11.37
C LEU A 323 -17.59 -14.83 -12.10
N ASN A 324 -17.19 -13.56 -11.99
CA ASN A 324 -15.91 -13.09 -12.52
C ASN A 324 -14.73 -13.78 -11.84
N TRP A 325 -14.77 -13.95 -10.51
CA TRP A 325 -13.73 -14.70 -9.78
C TRP A 325 -13.63 -16.15 -10.25
N MET A 326 -14.75 -16.84 -10.51
CA MET A 326 -14.76 -18.20 -11.07
C MET A 326 -14.06 -18.28 -12.44
N LEU A 327 -14.05 -17.19 -13.20
CA LEU A 327 -13.37 -17.06 -14.50
C LEU A 327 -11.93 -16.54 -14.39
N GLY A 328 -11.45 -16.21 -13.19
CA GLY A 328 -10.13 -15.59 -12.98
C GLY A 328 -10.07 -14.13 -13.43
N LEU A 329 -11.21 -13.44 -13.47
CA LEU A 329 -11.33 -12.04 -13.89
C LEU A 329 -11.33 -11.12 -12.68
N LEU A 330 -10.31 -10.27 -12.59
CA LEU A 330 -10.11 -9.35 -11.46
C LEU A 330 -10.61 -7.94 -11.76
N GLY A 331 -11.01 -7.22 -10.71
CA GLY A 331 -11.30 -5.79 -10.72
C GLY A 331 -10.25 -4.96 -9.95
N ASN A 332 -10.42 -3.64 -9.96
CA ASN A 332 -9.52 -2.73 -9.20
C ASN A 332 -9.54 -3.00 -7.68
N MET A 333 -10.67 -3.47 -7.15
CA MET A 333 -10.81 -3.80 -5.73
C MET A 333 -9.96 -5.02 -5.37
N ASP A 334 -10.05 -6.10 -6.16
CA ASP A 334 -9.28 -7.32 -5.96
C ASP A 334 -7.78 -7.01 -5.98
N VAL A 335 -7.33 -6.28 -7.01
CA VAL A 335 -5.93 -5.86 -7.12
C VAL A 335 -5.50 -5.01 -5.93
N SER A 336 -6.38 -4.18 -5.37
CA SER A 336 -6.04 -3.38 -4.18
C SER A 336 -5.73 -4.23 -2.96
N PHE A 337 -6.54 -5.25 -2.70
CA PHE A 337 -6.38 -6.08 -1.51
C PHE A 337 -5.23 -7.06 -1.67
N ILE A 338 -5.08 -7.65 -2.87
CA ILE A 338 -3.97 -8.54 -3.19
C ILE A 338 -2.62 -7.80 -3.13
N VAL A 339 -2.53 -6.60 -3.70
CA VAL A 339 -1.29 -5.81 -3.63
C VAL A 339 -0.98 -5.38 -2.18
N ALA A 340 -2.00 -5.04 -1.39
CA ALA A 340 -1.80 -4.73 0.03
C ALA A 340 -1.25 -5.95 0.80
N LEU A 341 -1.81 -7.14 0.58
CA LEU A 341 -1.37 -8.39 1.21
C LEU A 341 0.08 -8.75 0.81
N LEU A 342 0.40 -8.72 -0.48
CA LEU A 342 1.76 -8.95 -0.99
C LEU A 342 2.76 -7.93 -0.44
N MET A 343 2.35 -6.68 -0.20
CA MET A 343 3.23 -5.66 0.41
C MET A 343 3.50 -5.92 1.90
N MET A 344 2.58 -6.56 2.61
CA MET A 344 2.75 -6.91 4.02
C MET A 344 3.64 -8.15 4.19
N GLU A 345 3.54 -9.10 3.26
CA GLU A 345 4.39 -10.29 3.20
C GLU A 345 5.81 -9.97 2.68
N ASN A 346 5.89 -9.16 1.62
CA ASN A 346 7.12 -8.81 0.93
C ASN A 346 7.31 -7.28 0.89
N PRO A 347 7.65 -6.66 2.04
CA PRO A 347 7.79 -5.23 2.15
C PRO A 347 9.01 -4.68 1.39
N LYS A 348 9.81 -5.48 0.67
CA LYS A 348 10.80 -4.93 -0.27
C LYS A 348 10.12 -4.37 -1.51
N PHE A 349 8.95 -4.89 -1.92
CA PHE A 349 8.23 -4.45 -3.10
C PHE A 349 7.29 -3.28 -2.84
N THR A 350 7.41 -2.22 -3.64
CA THR A 350 6.58 -1.01 -3.50
C THR A 350 5.24 -1.16 -4.23
N PHE A 351 4.21 -0.42 -3.81
CA PHE A 351 2.89 -0.42 -4.45
C PHE A 351 2.96 -0.33 -5.98
N LEU A 352 3.60 0.72 -6.51
CA LEU A 352 3.68 0.92 -7.96
C LEU A 352 4.52 -0.12 -8.69
N SER A 353 5.50 -0.74 -8.02
CA SER A 353 6.30 -1.81 -8.62
C SER A 353 5.49 -3.10 -8.72
N LEU A 354 4.70 -3.44 -7.70
CA LEU A 354 3.79 -4.61 -7.75
C LEU A 354 2.67 -4.39 -8.76
N LEU A 355 2.01 -3.22 -8.71
CA LEU A 355 0.88 -2.93 -9.59
C LEU A 355 1.25 -3.04 -11.09
N ASN A 356 2.46 -2.61 -11.44
CA ASN A 356 2.96 -2.62 -12.82
C ASN A 356 3.93 -3.79 -13.09
N CYS A 357 3.97 -4.81 -12.24
CA CYS A 357 4.91 -5.91 -12.41
C CYS A 357 4.56 -6.74 -13.65
N LYS A 358 5.62 -7.23 -14.29
CA LYS A 358 5.54 -8.09 -15.47
C LYS A 358 5.90 -9.51 -15.09
N VAL A 359 5.33 -10.47 -15.80
CA VAL A 359 5.56 -11.90 -15.56
C VAL A 359 6.78 -12.44 -16.29
N GLU A 360 7.19 -11.77 -17.38
CA GLU A 360 8.31 -12.15 -18.24
C GLU A 360 9.27 -10.97 -18.46
N ASP A 361 10.53 -11.28 -18.79
CA ASP A 361 11.51 -10.30 -19.28
C ASP A 361 11.30 -9.95 -20.77
N LYS A 362 12.11 -9.02 -21.29
CA LYS A 362 12.18 -8.67 -22.71
C LYS A 362 12.44 -9.90 -23.58
N ASP A 363 13.19 -10.86 -23.06
CA ASP A 363 13.55 -12.11 -23.72
C ASP A 363 12.54 -13.25 -23.49
N GLY A 364 11.39 -12.97 -22.86
CA GLY A 364 10.33 -13.96 -22.61
C GLY A 364 10.60 -14.91 -21.43
N LYS A 365 11.70 -14.73 -20.70
CA LYS A 365 12.03 -15.53 -19.50
C LYS A 365 11.16 -15.13 -18.31
N SER A 366 10.65 -16.10 -17.56
CA SER A 366 9.86 -15.88 -16.34
C SER A 366 10.62 -15.02 -15.31
N ARG A 367 9.90 -14.14 -14.62
CA ARG A 367 10.40 -13.32 -13.50
C ARG A 367 10.39 -14.05 -12.16
N LEU A 368 9.85 -15.27 -12.11
CA LEU A 368 10.02 -16.18 -10.99
C LEU A 368 11.30 -17.00 -11.19
N GLU A 369 12.22 -16.88 -10.25
CA GLU A 369 13.48 -17.61 -10.24
C GLU A 369 13.51 -18.55 -9.03
N ILE A 370 13.72 -19.84 -9.30
CA ILE A 370 13.95 -20.84 -8.26
C ILE A 370 15.36 -20.61 -7.71
N GLY A 371 15.46 -20.22 -6.44
CA GLY A 371 16.73 -20.14 -5.70
C GLY A 371 17.00 -21.42 -4.92
N GLU A 372 18.16 -21.48 -4.25
CA GLU A 372 18.58 -22.64 -3.44
C GLU A 372 17.67 -22.90 -2.24
N THR A 373 17.09 -21.84 -1.65
CA THR A 373 16.29 -21.92 -0.40
C THR A 373 14.85 -21.42 -0.55
N SER A 374 14.55 -20.61 -1.58
CA SER A 374 13.20 -20.11 -1.82
C SER A 374 12.99 -19.68 -3.27
N ILE A 375 11.74 -19.69 -3.72
CA ILE A 375 11.37 -19.10 -5.00
C ILE A 375 11.36 -17.57 -4.82
N SER A 376 12.03 -16.89 -5.72
CA SER A 376 12.23 -15.46 -5.67
C SER A 376 11.55 -14.77 -6.85
N PHE A 377 11.06 -13.55 -6.62
CA PHE A 377 10.38 -12.76 -7.64
C PHE A 377 11.16 -11.49 -7.95
N MET A 378 11.36 -11.21 -9.23
CA MET A 378 12.11 -10.05 -9.71
C MET A 378 11.18 -9.00 -10.31
N ILE A 379 11.17 -7.79 -9.74
CA ILE A 379 10.31 -6.68 -10.19
C ILE A 379 11.15 -5.47 -10.63
N GLU A 380 10.79 -4.89 -11.77
CA GLU A 380 11.35 -3.62 -12.25
C GLU A 380 10.75 -2.42 -11.50
N LYS A 381 11.63 -1.55 -10.96
CA LYS A 381 11.21 -0.22 -10.51
C LYS A 381 11.18 0.76 -11.69
N SER A 382 10.01 0.97 -12.28
CA SER A 382 9.79 1.91 -13.39
C SER A 382 10.43 3.30 -13.19
N ARG A 383 10.38 3.82 -11.96
CA ARG A 383 10.94 5.13 -11.56
C ARG A 383 12.46 5.15 -11.37
N ALA A 384 13.09 4.01 -11.08
CA ALA A 384 14.52 3.92 -10.78
C ALA A 384 15.32 3.12 -11.83
N LYS A 385 14.65 2.54 -12.84
CA LYS A 385 15.23 1.64 -13.85
C LYS A 385 16.13 0.55 -13.22
N ALA A 386 15.73 0.06 -12.06
CA ALA A 386 16.48 -0.91 -11.26
C ALA A 386 15.58 -2.08 -10.89
N PHE A 387 16.15 -3.27 -10.78
CA PHE A 387 15.42 -4.47 -10.37
C PHE A 387 15.47 -4.67 -8.86
N LYS A 388 14.39 -5.19 -8.30
CA LYS A 388 14.34 -5.70 -6.92
C LYS A 388 14.00 -7.17 -6.97
N LYS A 389 14.80 -7.97 -6.27
CA LYS A 389 14.59 -9.41 -6.06
C LYS A 389 14.33 -9.68 -4.57
N GLU A 390 13.34 -10.48 -4.26
CA GLU A 390 13.00 -10.92 -2.90
C GLU A 390 12.55 -12.39 -2.93
N GLY A 391 12.90 -13.16 -1.89
CA GLY A 391 12.32 -14.49 -1.68
C GLY A 391 10.86 -14.37 -1.24
N LEU A 392 9.98 -15.19 -1.81
CA LEU A 392 8.56 -15.15 -1.51
C LEU A 392 8.25 -15.97 -0.25
N SER A 393 7.32 -15.50 0.57
CA SER A 393 6.67 -16.34 1.57
C SER A 393 5.77 -17.37 0.89
N ASP A 394 5.40 -18.46 1.60
CA ASP A 394 4.49 -19.48 1.07
C ASP A 394 3.17 -18.88 0.58
N LEU A 395 2.61 -17.94 1.35
CA LEU A 395 1.39 -17.22 0.97
C LEU A 395 1.62 -16.35 -0.28
N SER A 396 2.75 -15.67 -0.38
CA SER A 396 3.05 -14.82 -1.55
C SER A 396 3.28 -15.66 -2.81
N LEU A 397 3.93 -16.81 -2.68
CA LEU A 397 4.12 -17.77 -3.75
C LEU A 397 2.78 -18.34 -4.21
N GLU A 398 1.90 -18.71 -3.27
CA GLU A 398 0.54 -19.16 -3.57
C GLU A 398 -0.21 -18.09 -4.37
N ILE A 399 -0.23 -16.85 -3.87
CA ILE A 399 -0.91 -15.72 -4.53
C ILE A 399 -0.39 -15.54 -5.96
N ILE A 400 0.93 -15.43 -6.14
CA ILE A 400 1.50 -15.18 -7.46
C ILE A 400 1.24 -16.35 -8.41
N SER A 401 1.34 -17.60 -7.93
CA SER A 401 1.09 -18.79 -8.75
C SER A 401 -0.37 -18.86 -9.21
N THR A 402 -1.32 -18.65 -8.31
CA THR A 402 -2.75 -18.62 -8.67
C THR A 402 -3.07 -17.44 -9.60
N LEU A 403 -2.44 -16.27 -9.44
CA LEU A 403 -2.60 -15.16 -10.39
C LEU A 403 -2.06 -15.50 -11.79
N LEU A 404 -0.96 -16.24 -11.88
CA LEU A 404 -0.42 -16.73 -13.15
C LEU A 404 -1.36 -17.75 -13.81
N GLU A 405 -2.02 -18.62 -13.03
CA GLU A 405 -3.06 -19.52 -13.53
C GLU A 405 -4.27 -18.75 -14.06
N MET A 406 -4.79 -17.78 -13.30
CA MET A 406 -5.89 -16.91 -13.73
C MET A 406 -5.56 -16.20 -15.05
N ARG A 407 -4.33 -15.70 -15.17
CA ARG A 407 -3.83 -15.08 -16.41
C ARG A 407 -3.78 -16.09 -17.55
N SER A 408 -3.21 -17.27 -17.32
CA SER A 408 -3.05 -18.31 -18.33
C SER A 408 -4.40 -18.79 -18.87
N ALA A 409 -5.40 -18.94 -17.98
CA ALA A 409 -6.78 -19.26 -18.34
C ALA A 409 -7.44 -18.21 -19.25
N ASN A 410 -6.94 -16.97 -19.24
CA ASN A 410 -7.48 -15.85 -20.01
C ASN A 410 -6.54 -15.35 -21.12
N LEU A 411 -5.39 -16.00 -21.34
CA LEU A 411 -4.32 -15.49 -22.22
C LEU A 411 -4.79 -15.25 -23.66
N ALA A 412 -5.62 -16.14 -24.20
CA ALA A 412 -6.20 -16.01 -25.55
C ALA A 412 -7.06 -14.75 -25.72
N ASN A 413 -7.60 -14.22 -24.62
CA ASN A 413 -8.44 -13.03 -24.61
C ASN A 413 -7.66 -11.73 -24.37
N LEU A 414 -6.42 -11.82 -23.87
CA LEU A 414 -5.62 -10.67 -23.48
C LEU A 414 -5.00 -9.99 -24.72
N PRO A 415 -5.10 -8.67 -24.84
CA PRO A 415 -4.32 -7.91 -25.81
C PRO A 415 -2.81 -8.17 -25.65
N THR A 416 -2.07 -8.24 -26.76
CA THR A 416 -0.62 -8.54 -26.78
C THR A 416 0.21 -7.57 -25.93
N ASN A 417 -0.23 -6.33 -25.76
CA ASN A 417 0.42 -5.34 -24.90
C ASN A 417 0.17 -5.56 -23.40
N LEU A 418 -0.93 -6.25 -23.04
CA LEU A 418 -1.32 -6.52 -21.66
C LEU A 418 -0.87 -7.88 -21.17
N SER A 419 -0.62 -8.83 -22.07
CA SER A 419 -0.20 -10.20 -21.73
C SER A 419 1.05 -10.25 -20.85
N LYS A 420 1.92 -9.24 -20.90
CA LYS A 420 3.16 -9.22 -20.11
C LYS A 420 2.96 -8.84 -18.63
N TYR A 421 1.80 -8.32 -18.25
CA TYR A 421 1.54 -7.85 -16.88
C TYR A 421 0.94 -8.94 -16.01
N LEU A 422 1.29 -8.95 -14.71
CA LEU A 422 0.68 -9.87 -13.74
C LEU A 422 -0.77 -9.48 -13.46
N PHE A 423 -1.00 -8.18 -13.19
CA PHE A 423 -2.34 -7.66 -12.93
C PHE A 423 -2.96 -7.12 -14.22
N VAL A 424 -3.95 -7.85 -14.72
CA VAL A 424 -4.85 -7.36 -15.76
C VAL A 424 -6.27 -7.43 -15.21
N ILE A 425 -7.00 -6.32 -15.34
CA ILE A 425 -8.36 -6.21 -14.81
C ILE A 425 -9.37 -6.03 -15.91
N LEU A 426 -10.63 -6.33 -15.59
CA LEU A 426 -11.75 -6.11 -16.47
C LEU A 426 -12.44 -4.76 -16.17
N ALA A 427 -12.45 -3.84 -17.13
CA ALA A 427 -13.02 -2.51 -16.95
C ALA A 427 -14.55 -2.47 -17.12
N MET A 428 -15.28 -2.85 -16.07
CA MET A 428 -16.76 -2.88 -16.03
C MET A 428 -17.45 -1.55 -16.43
N ASN A 429 -16.81 -0.41 -16.10
CA ASN A 429 -17.38 0.93 -16.31
C ASN A 429 -16.82 1.65 -17.56
N SER A 430 -16.03 0.97 -18.40
CA SER A 430 -15.55 1.55 -19.66
C SER A 430 -16.57 1.35 -20.78
N LYS A 431 -16.61 2.27 -21.75
CA LYS A 431 -17.51 2.15 -22.92
C LYS A 431 -17.29 0.85 -23.69
N ASP A 432 -16.03 0.42 -23.77
CA ASP A 432 -15.63 -0.75 -24.54
C ASP A 432 -15.72 -2.06 -23.75
N LYS A 433 -15.83 -1.97 -22.42
CA LYS A 433 -15.77 -3.10 -21.47
C LYS A 433 -14.68 -4.08 -21.92
N ASP A 434 -13.41 -3.78 -21.66
CA ASP A 434 -12.32 -4.68 -22.07
C ASP A 434 -11.26 -4.79 -20.96
N PHE A 435 -10.30 -5.66 -21.18
CA PHE A 435 -9.12 -5.80 -20.34
C PHE A 435 -8.27 -4.54 -20.36
N THR A 436 -7.81 -4.13 -19.18
CA THR A 436 -6.93 -2.97 -18.99
C THR A 436 -5.98 -3.21 -17.82
N CYS A 437 -4.92 -2.42 -17.73
CA CYS A 437 -4.16 -2.30 -16.50
C CYS A 437 -5.01 -1.67 -15.39
N ALA A 438 -4.75 -2.08 -14.16
CA ALA A 438 -5.36 -1.48 -12.98
C ALA A 438 -4.88 -0.02 -12.80
N GLN A 439 -5.77 0.86 -12.33
CA GLN A 439 -5.48 2.29 -12.19
C GLN A 439 -5.09 2.64 -10.76
N ASP A 440 -3.89 3.20 -10.57
CA ASP A 440 -3.28 3.53 -9.26
C ASP A 440 -4.27 4.20 -8.29
N SER A 441 -5.01 5.22 -8.76
CA SER A 441 -5.93 6.00 -7.94
C SER A 441 -7.17 5.21 -7.52
N ARG A 442 -7.69 4.35 -8.40
CA ARG A 442 -8.86 3.51 -8.11
C ARG A 442 -8.50 2.35 -7.19
N VAL A 443 -7.37 1.69 -7.46
CA VAL A 443 -6.83 0.65 -6.59
C VAL A 443 -6.65 1.21 -5.18
N THR A 444 -5.95 2.34 -5.04
CA THR A 444 -5.75 2.99 -3.72
C THR A 444 -7.06 3.38 -3.02
N ALA A 445 -8.10 3.75 -3.77
CA ALA A 445 -9.40 4.13 -3.20
C ALA A 445 -10.09 2.98 -2.44
N TYR A 446 -9.97 1.72 -2.91
CA TYR A 446 -10.59 0.57 -2.26
C TYR A 446 -9.92 0.19 -0.93
N LEU A 447 -8.61 0.42 -0.79
CA LEU A 447 -7.94 0.24 0.50
C LEU A 447 -8.22 1.40 1.46
N THR A 448 -8.12 2.64 0.97
CA THR A 448 -8.23 3.86 1.79
C THR A 448 -9.67 4.17 2.21
N GLY A 449 -10.66 3.85 1.37
CA GLY A 449 -12.01 4.35 1.52
C GLY A 449 -12.15 5.86 1.29
N ARG A 450 -11.22 6.46 0.52
CA ARG A 450 -11.17 7.92 0.24
C ARG A 450 -12.42 8.46 -0.47
N ALA A 451 -13.07 7.64 -1.29
CA ALA A 451 -14.32 8.03 -1.93
C ALA A 451 -15.49 7.72 -0.98
N GLU A 452 -16.21 8.77 -0.57
CA GLU A 452 -17.43 8.60 0.22
C GLU A 452 -18.46 7.77 -0.56
N GLY A 453 -19.19 6.91 0.17
CA GLY A 453 -20.16 5.98 -0.42
C GLY A 453 -19.54 4.80 -1.19
N SER A 454 -18.23 4.78 -1.48
CA SER A 454 -17.61 3.64 -2.16
C SER A 454 -17.36 2.48 -1.20
N LEU A 455 -17.39 1.26 -1.73
CA LEU A 455 -16.86 0.08 -1.06
C LEU A 455 -15.37 0.30 -0.76
N PHE A 456 -14.95 -0.15 0.43
CA PHE A 456 -13.56 -0.23 0.86
C PHE A 456 -13.39 -1.46 1.75
N ILE A 457 -12.16 -1.80 2.15
CA ILE A 457 -11.91 -3.03 2.93
C ILE A 457 -12.79 -3.14 4.19
N GLY A 458 -12.94 -2.05 4.97
CA GLY A 458 -13.81 -2.05 6.17
C GLY A 458 -15.31 -2.11 5.87
N SER A 459 -15.74 -1.98 4.60
CA SER A 459 -17.13 -2.28 4.22
C SER A 459 -17.43 -3.77 4.14
N LEU A 460 -16.38 -4.57 3.90
CA LEU A 460 -16.42 -6.03 3.77
C LEU A 460 -16.05 -6.72 5.09
N PHE A 461 -15.16 -6.08 5.87
CA PHE A 461 -14.73 -6.54 7.19
C PHE A 461 -15.00 -5.46 8.25
N PRO A 462 -16.26 -5.32 8.73
CA PRO A 462 -16.61 -4.37 9.78
C PRO A 462 -15.74 -4.48 11.03
N SER A 463 -15.22 -5.66 11.36
CA SER A 463 -14.35 -5.88 12.52
C SER A 463 -13.04 -5.07 12.50
N LEU A 464 -12.64 -4.54 11.32
CA LEU A 464 -11.52 -3.61 11.22
C LEU A 464 -11.80 -2.31 11.97
N ALA A 465 -13.06 -1.89 12.05
CA ALA A 465 -13.44 -0.70 12.82
C ALA A 465 -13.18 -0.91 14.32
N ASP A 466 -13.44 -2.12 14.85
CA ASP A 466 -13.21 -2.48 16.25
C ASP A 466 -11.71 -2.47 16.58
N ALA A 467 -10.86 -2.85 15.62
CA ALA A 467 -9.40 -2.71 15.72
C ALA A 467 -8.91 -1.26 15.56
N GLY A 468 -9.80 -0.27 15.39
CA GLY A 468 -9.46 1.14 15.20
C GLY A 468 -8.96 1.47 13.78
N ILE A 469 -9.35 0.68 12.77
CA ILE A 469 -9.03 0.91 11.36
C ILE A 469 -10.30 1.40 10.64
N SER A 470 -10.33 2.70 10.37
CA SER A 470 -11.46 3.38 9.70
C SER A 470 -11.07 3.97 8.34
N ARG A 471 -12.02 4.63 7.67
CA ARG A 471 -11.75 5.30 6.38
C ARG A 471 -10.63 6.32 6.53
N ASN A 472 -9.83 6.47 5.47
CA ASN A 472 -8.66 7.34 5.37
C ASN A 472 -7.48 6.99 6.32
N GLN A 473 -7.62 5.97 7.18
CA GLN A 473 -6.52 5.54 8.05
C GLN A 473 -5.50 4.66 7.32
N LEU A 474 -5.91 3.93 6.28
CA LEU A 474 -5.03 3.03 5.54
C LEU A 474 -4.54 3.65 4.23
N THR A 475 -3.25 3.49 3.91
CA THR A 475 -2.71 3.66 2.55
C THR A 475 -1.60 2.64 2.34
N HIS A 476 -1.30 2.27 1.09
CA HIS A 476 -0.16 1.40 0.79
C HIS A 476 1.18 1.93 1.34
N SER A 477 1.34 3.27 1.41
CA SER A 477 2.51 3.90 2.02
C SER A 477 2.57 3.68 3.53
N LYS A 478 1.43 3.83 4.24
CA LYS A 478 1.32 3.58 5.68
C LYS A 478 1.56 2.12 6.03
N LEU A 479 1.05 1.17 5.22
CA LEU A 479 1.32 -0.26 5.40
C LEU A 479 2.83 -0.53 5.40
N ARG A 480 3.51 -0.07 4.35
CA ARG A 480 4.95 -0.24 4.21
C ARG A 480 5.76 0.46 5.31
N ALA A 481 5.35 1.65 5.74
CA ALA A 481 6.00 2.36 6.84
C ALA A 481 5.82 1.62 8.17
N SER A 482 4.64 1.04 8.39
CA SER A 482 4.34 0.23 9.57
C SER A 482 5.23 -1.02 9.63
N GLU A 483 5.41 -1.73 8.51
CA GLU A 483 6.35 -2.85 8.43
C GLU A 483 7.80 -2.44 8.76
N GLY A 484 8.21 -1.23 8.36
CA GLY A 484 9.52 -0.68 8.68
C GLY A 484 9.67 -0.33 10.16
N VAL A 485 8.65 0.26 10.78
CA VAL A 485 8.66 0.61 12.21
C VAL A 485 8.59 -0.65 13.09
N LEU A 486 7.78 -1.65 12.73
CA LEU A 486 7.75 -2.93 13.43
C LEU A 486 9.12 -3.63 13.39
N GLU A 487 9.81 -3.58 12.25
CA GLU A 487 11.17 -4.10 12.15
C GLU A 487 12.17 -3.34 13.01
N TYR A 488 12.01 -2.02 13.10
CA TYR A 488 12.84 -1.20 13.97
C TYR A 488 12.60 -1.55 15.44
N PHE A 489 11.35 -1.70 15.88
CA PHE A 489 11.03 -2.13 17.24
C PHE A 489 11.61 -3.51 17.57
N ARG A 490 11.56 -4.45 16.62
CA ARG A 490 12.10 -5.81 16.80
C ARG A 490 13.63 -5.86 16.90
N THR A 491 14.33 -4.98 16.18
CA THR A 491 15.79 -5.12 15.98
C THR A 491 16.63 -3.96 16.50
N GLY A 492 16.02 -2.80 16.79
CA GLY A 492 16.71 -1.53 17.05
C GLY A 492 17.55 -1.00 15.88
N SER A 493 17.55 -1.66 14.71
CA SER A 493 18.56 -1.46 13.68
C SER A 493 18.01 -0.83 12.40
N ILE A 494 18.48 0.38 12.08
CA ILE A 494 18.16 1.05 10.80
C ILE A 494 18.63 0.19 9.61
N ARG A 495 19.72 -0.58 9.77
CA ARG A 495 20.22 -1.49 8.73
C ARG A 495 19.24 -2.63 8.48
N ALA A 496 18.64 -3.20 9.53
CA ALA A 496 17.61 -4.23 9.38
C ALA A 496 16.36 -3.68 8.66
N VAL A 497 15.89 -2.49 9.05
CA VAL A 497 14.77 -1.79 8.38
C VAL A 497 15.09 -1.53 6.90
N SER A 498 16.30 -1.06 6.61
CA SER A 498 16.78 -0.81 5.25
C SER A 498 16.77 -2.07 4.39
N ARG A 499 17.21 -3.21 4.94
CA ARG A 499 17.17 -4.52 4.27
C ARG A 499 15.72 -4.98 4.03
N LYS A 500 14.87 -4.94 5.04
CA LYS A 500 13.45 -5.33 4.95
C LYS A 500 12.69 -4.52 3.91
N LEU A 501 12.88 -3.20 3.88
CA LEU A 501 12.24 -2.32 2.90
C LEU A 501 12.98 -2.28 1.55
N GLY A 502 14.18 -2.86 1.43
CA GLY A 502 15.04 -2.75 0.24
C GLY A 502 15.29 -1.31 -0.21
N ASN A 503 15.56 -0.41 0.73
CA ASN A 503 15.91 0.99 0.48
C ASN A 503 17.24 1.29 1.18
N GLY A 504 17.95 2.35 0.78
CA GLY A 504 19.14 2.78 1.51
C GLY A 504 18.81 3.20 2.95
N THR A 505 19.77 3.10 3.86
CA THR A 505 19.62 3.47 5.29
C THR A 505 19.12 4.89 5.48
N ARG A 506 19.66 5.85 4.72
CA ARG A 506 19.19 7.24 4.71
C ARG A 506 17.71 7.37 4.36
N VAL A 507 17.26 6.66 3.32
CA VAL A 507 15.86 6.67 2.89
C VAL A 507 14.95 6.03 3.94
N ALA A 508 15.38 4.94 4.56
CA ALA A 508 14.65 4.31 5.67
C ALA A 508 14.46 5.28 6.84
N LEU A 509 15.54 5.97 7.22
CA LEU A 509 15.55 6.94 8.32
C LEU A 509 14.68 8.17 8.03
N GLU A 510 14.85 8.81 6.87
CA GLU A 510 14.15 10.05 6.53
C GLU A 510 12.67 9.83 6.21
N HIS A 511 12.32 8.73 5.53
CA HIS A 511 11.00 8.55 4.92
C HIS A 511 10.14 7.47 5.54
N TYR A 512 10.67 6.56 6.36
CA TYR A 512 9.87 5.48 6.93
C TYR A 512 9.75 5.56 8.45
N LEU A 513 10.85 5.83 9.14
CA LEU A 513 10.83 5.97 10.60
C LEU A 513 10.38 7.40 11.00
N PRO A 514 9.42 7.57 11.91
CA PRO A 514 9.08 8.88 12.48
C PRO A 514 10.22 9.41 13.35
N LYS A 515 10.64 10.67 13.15
CA LYS A 515 11.71 11.29 13.95
C LYS A 515 11.44 11.27 15.46
N PRO A 516 10.22 11.57 15.94
CA PRO A 516 9.94 11.54 17.38
C PRO A 516 10.05 10.14 17.97
N LEU A 517 9.64 9.10 17.23
CA LEU A 517 9.78 7.71 17.66
C LEU A 517 11.25 7.31 17.80
N ILE A 518 12.09 7.71 16.83
CA ILE A 518 13.54 7.50 16.90
C ILE A 518 14.14 8.28 18.06
N ALA A 519 13.72 9.54 18.28
CA ALA A 519 14.21 10.35 19.37
C ALA A 519 13.86 9.71 20.73
N ALA A 520 12.61 9.30 20.95
CA ALA A 520 12.18 8.62 22.17
C ALA A 520 12.96 7.30 22.38
N TYR A 521 13.10 6.49 21.34
CA TYR A 521 13.87 5.25 21.40
C TYR A 521 15.35 5.52 21.70
N ASN A 522 15.98 6.47 21.02
CA ASN A 522 17.38 6.83 21.25
C ASN A 522 17.58 7.44 22.64
N THR A 523 16.69 8.29 23.13
CA THR A 523 16.73 8.82 24.50
C THR A 523 16.68 7.68 25.51
N ARG A 524 15.80 6.69 25.32
CA ARG A 524 15.78 5.47 26.14
C ARG A 524 17.13 4.74 26.09
N GLN A 525 17.73 4.56 24.92
CA GLN A 525 19.03 3.88 24.80
C GLN A 525 20.18 4.67 25.44
N VAL A 526 20.23 6.00 25.25
CA VAL A 526 21.26 6.87 25.81
C VAL A 526 21.17 6.92 27.33
N ARG A 527 19.97 7.09 27.90
CA ARG A 527 19.77 7.07 29.35
C ARG A 527 20.22 5.76 29.97
N ARG A 528 19.89 4.63 29.34
CA ARG A 528 20.36 3.31 29.77
C ARG A 528 21.87 3.19 29.72
N PHE A 529 22.50 3.66 28.64
CA PHE A 529 23.96 3.63 28.54
C PHE A 529 24.63 4.52 29.59
N GLN A 530 24.11 5.74 29.81
CA GLN A 530 24.64 6.69 30.80
C GLN A 530 24.49 6.16 32.22
N ASN A 531 23.32 5.65 32.59
CA ASN A 531 23.12 5.03 33.89
C ASN A 531 24.02 3.80 34.05
N LEU A 532 24.19 2.97 33.03
CA LEU A 532 25.13 1.84 33.12
C LEU A 532 26.57 2.31 33.36
N MET A 533 27.04 3.33 32.63
CA MET A 533 28.36 3.94 32.83
C MET A 533 28.54 4.48 34.25
N LEU A 534 27.56 5.25 34.76
CA LEU A 534 27.59 5.84 36.09
C LEU A 534 27.59 4.77 37.17
N VAL A 535 26.77 3.74 37.01
CA VAL A 535 26.72 2.60 37.91
C VAL A 535 28.03 1.82 37.92
N SER A 536 28.64 1.60 36.76
CA SER A 536 29.98 1.01 36.68
C SER A 536 31.03 1.86 37.38
N ALA A 537 31.03 3.17 37.16
CA ALA A 537 32.03 4.08 37.71
C ALA A 537 31.91 4.23 39.24
N CYS A 538 30.68 4.37 39.75
CA CYS A 538 30.38 4.60 41.15
C CYS A 538 30.09 3.30 41.93
N ALA A 539 30.41 2.14 41.34
CA ALA A 539 30.24 0.86 42.02
C ALA A 539 31.06 0.83 43.32
N ASN A 540 30.37 0.49 44.42
CA ASN A 540 30.84 0.47 45.82
C ASN A 540 31.05 1.84 46.48
N GLU A 541 30.53 2.91 45.89
CA GLU A 541 30.57 4.25 46.47
C GLU A 541 29.24 4.59 47.17
N ASP A 542 29.32 5.28 48.32
CA ASP A 542 28.14 5.65 49.13
C ASP A 542 27.17 6.59 48.38
N TYR A 543 27.65 7.32 47.38
CA TYR A 543 26.89 8.28 46.56
C TYR A 543 26.36 7.68 45.25
N LEU A 544 26.45 6.36 45.04
CA LEU A 544 26.00 5.69 43.81
C LEU A 544 24.56 6.07 43.43
N LEU A 545 23.63 6.08 44.39
CA LEU A 545 22.23 6.40 44.15
C LEU A 545 22.01 7.89 43.79
N ASP A 546 22.83 8.79 44.35
CA ASP A 546 22.78 10.21 44.03
C ASP A 546 23.35 10.53 42.64
N ALA A 547 24.21 9.64 42.12
CA ALA A 547 24.86 9.80 40.82
C ALA A 547 24.00 9.33 39.63
N VAL A 548 22.89 8.63 39.87
CA VAL A 548 22.10 7.92 38.84
C VAL A 548 20.65 8.39 38.82
N ASP A 549 19.99 8.27 37.68
CA ASP A 549 18.58 8.68 37.49
C ASP A 549 17.57 7.65 38.09
N PHE A 550 17.79 7.15 39.32
CA PHE A 550 16.88 6.21 40.01
C PHE A 550 16.40 6.77 41.34
N SER A 551 15.13 6.50 41.68
CA SER A 551 14.50 7.08 42.87
C SER A 551 14.84 6.30 44.14
N ASN A 552 15.27 5.05 44.00
CA ASN A 552 15.58 4.14 45.11
C ASN A 552 16.50 2.99 44.66
N LEU A 553 17.08 2.30 45.64
CA LEU A 553 17.98 1.16 45.42
C LEU A 553 17.33 0.00 44.67
N ASN A 554 16.01 -0.23 44.81
CA ASN A 554 15.32 -1.32 44.13
C ASN A 554 15.22 -1.07 42.61
N GLU A 555 14.95 0.17 42.20
CA GLU A 555 14.96 0.59 40.79
C GLU A 555 16.36 0.46 40.18
N LEU A 556 17.38 0.94 40.89
CA LEU A 556 18.77 0.80 40.48
C LEU A 556 19.17 -0.68 40.33
N HIS A 557 18.82 -1.51 41.30
CA HIS A 557 19.11 -2.94 41.29
C HIS A 557 18.42 -3.64 40.10
N SER A 558 17.13 -3.35 39.88
CA SER A 558 16.36 -3.87 38.74
C SER A 558 16.99 -3.47 37.40
N PHE A 559 17.46 -2.23 37.29
CA PHE A 559 18.15 -1.74 36.11
C PHE A 559 19.48 -2.47 35.86
N ILE A 560 20.31 -2.69 36.88
CA ILE A 560 21.57 -3.44 36.76
C ILE A 560 21.31 -4.86 36.26
N LEU A 561 20.33 -5.54 36.85
CA LEU A 561 19.92 -6.89 36.44
C LEU A 561 19.44 -6.93 34.98
N GLU A 562 18.63 -5.96 34.55
CA GLU A 562 18.22 -5.85 33.15
C GLU A 562 19.42 -5.65 32.21
N MET A 563 20.41 -4.83 32.58
CA MET A 563 21.60 -4.62 31.75
C MET A 563 22.42 -5.90 31.66
N LEU A 564 22.62 -6.60 32.79
CA LEU A 564 23.30 -7.90 32.85
C LEU A 564 22.63 -8.95 31.96
N ALA A 565 21.29 -9.03 31.99
CA ALA A 565 20.51 -9.99 31.19
C ALA A 565 20.61 -9.72 29.68
N LEU A 566 20.78 -8.46 29.28
CA LEU A 566 20.90 -8.08 27.87
C LEU A 566 22.29 -8.35 27.28
N ASP A 567 23.32 -8.50 28.13
CA ASP A 567 24.65 -8.93 27.70
C ASP A 567 24.77 -10.46 27.60
N SER A 568 23.86 -11.06 26.81
CA SER A 568 23.81 -12.50 26.53
C SER A 568 25.10 -13.10 25.97
N LYS A 569 26.03 -12.27 25.47
CA LYS A 569 27.31 -12.68 24.89
C LYS A 569 28.52 -12.34 25.78
N GLY A 570 28.32 -11.63 26.89
CA GLY A 570 29.39 -11.24 27.81
C GLY A 570 30.41 -10.27 27.21
N ASN A 571 30.03 -9.49 26.21
CA ASN A 571 30.96 -8.66 25.43
C ASN A 571 30.90 -7.18 25.83
N ASN A 572 30.06 -6.80 26.79
CA ASN A 572 29.96 -5.41 27.21
C ASN A 572 30.98 -5.12 28.33
N PRO A 573 32.03 -4.32 28.07
CA PRO A 573 33.11 -4.09 29.02
C PRO A 573 32.65 -3.42 30.32
N LEU A 574 31.59 -2.60 30.28
CA LEU A 574 31.03 -1.96 31.47
C LEU A 574 30.33 -2.96 32.39
N ILE A 575 29.70 -3.96 31.78
CA ILE A 575 28.99 -5.03 32.50
C ILE A 575 30.00 -6.01 33.07
N SER A 576 31.05 -6.36 32.30
CA SER A 576 32.18 -7.14 32.82
C SER A 576 32.82 -6.45 34.02
N TYR A 577 33.11 -5.15 33.91
CA TYR A 577 33.67 -4.35 35.01
C TYR A 577 32.74 -4.29 36.24
N LEU A 578 31.42 -4.14 36.02
CA LEU A 578 30.44 -4.19 37.10
C LEU A 578 30.42 -5.53 37.82
N LYS A 579 30.48 -6.64 37.07
CA LYS A 579 30.57 -7.99 37.65
C LYS A 579 31.81 -8.12 38.53
N ASP A 580 32.97 -7.72 38.01
CA ASP A 580 34.26 -7.81 38.72
C ASP A 580 34.29 -6.99 40.02
N LYS A 581 33.54 -5.87 40.08
CA LYS A 581 33.46 -5.01 41.28
C LYS A 581 32.41 -5.45 42.32
N ILE A 582 31.42 -6.24 41.91
CA ILE A 582 30.28 -6.65 42.76
C ILE A 582 30.48 -8.09 43.30
N ASP A 583 31.51 -8.80 42.85
CA ASP A 583 31.71 -10.22 43.18
C ASP A 583 32.27 -10.45 44.60
N GLU A 584 31.42 -10.26 45.62
CA GLU A 584 31.44 -11.04 46.86
C GLU A 584 30.00 -11.47 47.20
N THR A 585 29.80 -12.78 47.36
CA THR A 585 28.59 -13.51 47.80
C THR A 585 27.37 -13.50 46.86
N HIS A 586 27.35 -14.47 45.93
CA HIS A 586 26.12 -14.90 45.26
C HIS A 586 25.18 -15.67 46.21
N GLU A 587 24.21 -14.97 46.79
CA GLU A 587 22.90 -15.55 47.10
C GLU A 587 21.95 -15.36 45.90
N ARG A 588 21.25 -16.43 45.51
CA ARG A 588 20.26 -16.41 44.42
C ARG A 588 18.94 -15.77 44.89
N HIS A 589 18.75 -14.52 44.43
CA HIS A 589 17.55 -13.86 43.89
C HIS A 589 16.29 -13.58 44.73
N GLN A 590 15.92 -12.31 44.73
CA GLN A 590 14.56 -11.82 44.43
C GLN A 590 14.65 -10.91 43.19
N GLY A 591 14.16 -11.34 42.01
CA GLY A 591 14.12 -10.47 40.82
C GLY A 591 14.22 -11.13 39.44
N ASP A 592 14.75 -12.36 39.33
CA ASP A 592 14.84 -13.04 38.03
C ASP A 592 13.48 -13.58 37.59
N LEU A 593 13.01 -13.15 36.41
CA LEU A 593 11.83 -13.75 35.77
C LEU A 593 12.23 -15.11 35.16
N ILE A 594 12.09 -16.17 35.95
CA ILE A 594 12.28 -17.54 35.48
C ILE A 594 11.05 -17.96 34.68
N ALA A 595 11.16 -17.90 33.35
CA ALA A 595 10.11 -18.37 32.44
C ALA A 595 10.30 -19.85 32.10
N ASN A 596 9.29 -20.67 32.38
CA ASN A 596 9.28 -22.07 31.99
C ASN A 596 9.13 -22.21 30.46
N ILE A 597 10.10 -22.85 29.80
CA ILE A 597 10.16 -23.07 28.34
C ILE A 597 9.40 -24.35 27.94
N SER A 598 8.69 -25.00 28.86
CA SER A 598 7.87 -26.16 28.52
C SER A 598 6.80 -25.80 27.48
N GLU A 599 6.50 -26.77 26.61
CA GLU A 599 5.49 -26.62 25.57
C GLU A 599 4.13 -26.16 26.12
N ARG A 600 3.75 -26.64 27.31
CA ARG A 600 2.50 -26.26 27.99
C ARG A 600 2.50 -24.80 28.43
N SER A 601 3.58 -24.33 29.07
CA SER A 601 3.68 -22.95 29.55
C SER A 601 3.71 -21.96 28.39
N LEU A 602 4.51 -22.26 27.36
CA LEU A 602 4.62 -21.43 26.16
C LEU A 602 3.30 -21.40 25.37
N SER A 603 2.63 -22.55 25.21
CA SER A 603 1.35 -22.59 24.47
C SER A 603 0.27 -21.76 25.16
N LEU A 604 0.18 -21.78 26.50
CA LEU A 604 -0.74 -20.93 27.25
C LEU A 604 -0.39 -19.45 27.11
N LEU A 605 0.88 -19.09 27.23
CA LEU A 605 1.34 -17.70 27.12
C LEU A 605 1.11 -17.14 25.71
N TYR A 606 1.37 -17.94 24.68
CA TYR A 606 1.09 -17.59 23.29
C TYR A 606 -0.40 -17.56 23.00
N ALA A 607 -1.20 -18.47 23.56
CA ALA A 607 -2.64 -18.46 23.44
C ALA A 607 -3.22 -17.20 24.09
N TYR A 608 -2.74 -16.81 25.26
CA TYR A 608 -3.11 -15.54 25.90
C TYR A 608 -2.87 -14.36 24.98
N LYS A 609 -1.66 -14.23 24.40
CA LYS A 609 -1.40 -13.20 23.40
C LYS A 609 -2.39 -13.25 22.22
N LEU A 610 -2.59 -14.43 21.63
CA LEU A 610 -3.44 -14.61 20.45
C LEU A 610 -4.90 -14.26 20.76
N ILE A 611 -5.42 -14.68 21.91
CA ILE A 611 -6.82 -14.42 22.30
C ILE A 611 -7.01 -12.93 22.59
N ALA A 612 -6.03 -12.24 23.21
CA ALA A 612 -6.06 -10.79 23.38
C ALA A 612 -6.15 -10.04 22.04
N GLU A 613 -5.34 -10.48 21.07
CA GLU A 613 -5.31 -9.94 19.71
C GLU A 613 -6.62 -10.24 18.96
N ASN A 614 -7.13 -11.46 19.04
CA ASN A 614 -8.38 -11.90 18.42
C ASN A 614 -9.61 -11.15 18.96
N ASN A 615 -9.61 -10.84 20.26
CA ASN A 615 -10.66 -10.06 20.93
C ASN A 615 -10.50 -8.54 20.77
N ASN A 616 -9.52 -8.07 19.98
CA ASN A 616 -9.27 -6.65 19.70
C ASN A 616 -9.11 -5.78 20.96
N ILE A 617 -8.48 -6.31 22.02
CA ILE A 617 -8.32 -5.56 23.27
C ILE A 617 -7.27 -4.46 23.10
N SER A 618 -7.59 -3.24 23.54
CA SER A 618 -6.72 -2.07 23.36
C SER A 618 -5.48 -2.10 24.25
N ALA A 619 -4.37 -1.51 23.80
CA ALA A 619 -3.18 -1.33 24.64
C ALA A 619 -3.51 -0.59 25.94
N SER A 620 -4.34 0.46 25.88
CA SER A 620 -4.77 1.21 27.06
C SER A 620 -5.52 0.36 28.09
N THR A 621 -6.29 -0.64 27.65
CA THR A 621 -6.95 -1.57 28.55
C THR A 621 -5.96 -2.57 29.14
N LEU A 622 -5.04 -3.09 28.31
CA LEU A 622 -4.04 -4.07 28.72
C LEU A 622 -2.92 -3.47 29.58
N ALA A 623 -2.73 -2.15 29.53
CA ALA A 623 -1.77 -1.41 30.33
C ALA A 623 -2.26 -1.14 31.77
N GLN A 624 -3.54 -1.39 32.06
CA GLN A 624 -4.06 -1.24 33.42
C GLN A 624 -3.45 -2.31 34.34
N GLN A 625 -2.77 -1.86 35.39
CA GLN A 625 -2.19 -2.73 36.39
C GLN A 625 -3.28 -3.32 37.30
N ASP A 626 -3.18 -4.60 37.58
CA ASP A 626 -4.00 -5.23 38.61
C ASP A 626 -3.55 -4.75 39.99
N SER A 627 -4.50 -4.31 40.82
CA SER A 627 -4.20 -3.67 42.11
C SER A 627 -3.60 -4.61 43.16
N LYS A 628 -3.69 -5.93 42.98
CA LYS A 628 -3.11 -6.91 43.91
C LYS A 628 -1.71 -7.34 43.50
N THR A 629 -1.49 -7.53 42.20
CA THR A 629 -0.23 -8.07 41.67
C THR A 629 0.71 -7.00 41.12
N GLY A 630 0.22 -5.80 40.84
CA GLY A 630 0.98 -4.74 40.16
C GLY A 630 1.29 -5.06 38.69
N LEU A 631 0.83 -6.21 38.18
CA LEU A 631 1.12 -6.67 36.83
C LEU A 631 0.04 -6.19 35.86
N ALA A 632 0.47 -5.72 34.70
CA ALA A 632 -0.42 -5.38 33.60
C ALA A 632 -0.54 -6.58 32.64
N PRO A 633 -1.74 -6.89 32.11
CA PRO A 633 -1.93 -7.86 31.02
C PRO A 633 -0.94 -7.74 29.85
N ILE A 634 -0.57 -6.49 29.50
CA ILE A 634 0.37 -6.22 28.41
C ILE A 634 1.77 -6.77 28.71
N SER A 635 2.17 -6.90 29.98
CA SER A 635 3.48 -7.44 30.38
C SER A 635 3.62 -8.91 29.98
N PHE A 636 2.57 -9.73 30.16
CA PHE A 636 2.56 -11.12 29.71
C PHE A 636 2.64 -11.23 28.19
N ILE A 637 1.98 -10.34 27.48
CA ILE A 637 2.03 -10.28 26.02
C ILE A 637 3.43 -9.89 25.53
N THR A 638 4.08 -8.93 26.19
CA THR A 638 5.45 -8.54 25.89
C THR A 638 6.43 -9.69 26.15
N LEU A 639 6.28 -10.41 27.27
CA LEU A 639 7.03 -11.61 27.57
C LEU A 639 6.84 -12.68 26.48
N ALA A 640 5.60 -12.94 26.07
CA ALA A 640 5.27 -13.87 25.00
C ALA A 640 6.01 -13.53 23.70
N LYS A 641 6.05 -12.24 23.33
CA LYS A 641 6.75 -11.77 22.12
C LYS A 641 8.26 -11.95 22.24
N HIS A 642 8.82 -11.60 23.39
CA HIS A 642 10.24 -11.73 23.65
C HIS A 642 10.69 -13.20 23.56
N LEU A 643 10.01 -14.09 24.30
CA LEU A 643 10.28 -15.52 24.27
C LEU A 643 10.15 -16.10 22.87
N ASN A 644 9.08 -15.81 22.14
CA ASN A 644 8.93 -16.33 20.78
C ASN A 644 10.08 -15.89 19.85
N THR A 645 10.52 -14.63 19.95
CA THR A 645 11.61 -14.11 19.12
C THR A 645 12.94 -14.76 19.48
N THR A 646 13.26 -14.81 20.77
CA THR A 646 14.52 -15.35 21.29
C THR A 646 14.60 -16.86 21.06
N LEU A 647 13.55 -17.61 21.38
CA LEU A 647 13.51 -19.06 21.25
C LEU A 647 13.50 -19.53 19.78
N SER A 648 12.96 -18.72 18.86
CA SER A 648 13.02 -19.04 17.42
C SER A 648 14.45 -18.96 16.85
N GLN A 649 15.33 -18.19 17.49
CA GLN A 649 16.72 -18.00 17.07
C GLN A 649 17.72 -18.70 18.00
N HIS A 650 17.23 -19.52 18.94
CA HIS A 650 18.06 -20.21 19.90
C HIS A 650 19.00 -21.20 19.22
N ASN A 651 20.20 -21.41 19.78
CA ASN A 651 21.20 -22.30 19.18
C ASN A 651 20.80 -23.78 19.25
N GLU A 652 20.09 -24.19 20.31
CA GLU A 652 19.62 -25.56 20.50
C GLU A 652 18.35 -25.88 19.68
N SER A 653 18.35 -27.02 18.98
CA SER A 653 17.20 -27.45 18.16
C SER A 653 15.98 -27.82 18.98
N SER A 654 16.16 -28.51 20.11
CA SER A 654 15.07 -28.94 21.01
C SER A 654 14.24 -27.75 21.51
N VAL A 655 14.90 -26.63 21.82
CA VAL A 655 14.24 -25.38 22.24
C VAL A 655 13.45 -24.76 21.08
N ARG A 656 14.02 -24.74 19.87
CA ARG A 656 13.32 -24.25 18.67
C ARG A 656 12.09 -25.10 18.34
N GLU A 657 12.21 -26.42 18.42
CA GLU A 657 11.11 -27.38 18.18
C GLU A 657 10.01 -27.23 19.22
N THR A 658 10.37 -27.09 20.50
CA THR A 658 9.42 -26.84 21.59
C THR A 658 8.66 -25.54 21.38
N ASN A 659 9.36 -24.47 20.99
CA ASN A 659 8.74 -23.19 20.67
C ASN A 659 7.81 -23.28 19.45
N PHE A 660 8.21 -24.03 18.42
CA PHE A 660 7.37 -24.27 17.24
C PHE A 660 6.08 -25.02 17.61
N SER A 661 6.20 -26.15 18.31
CA SER A 661 5.06 -26.96 18.76
C SER A 661 4.12 -26.17 19.68
N ALA A 662 4.68 -25.36 20.58
CA ALA A 662 3.90 -24.49 21.46
C ALA A 662 3.06 -23.46 20.69
N LYS A 663 3.58 -22.90 19.59
CA LYS A 663 2.84 -21.95 18.73
C LYS A 663 1.68 -22.62 18.02
N ASP A 664 1.88 -23.82 17.48
CA ASP A 664 0.83 -24.58 16.82
C ASP A 664 -0.29 -24.94 17.81
N LYS A 665 0.05 -25.39 19.02
CA LYS A 665 -0.94 -25.63 20.08
C LYS A 665 -1.65 -24.35 20.52
N ALA A 666 -0.95 -23.24 20.60
CA ALA A 666 -1.54 -21.95 20.97
C ALA A 666 -2.60 -21.49 19.96
N LEU A 667 -2.37 -21.70 18.66
CA LEU A 667 -3.36 -21.42 17.62
C LEU A 667 -4.63 -22.25 17.83
N LEU A 668 -4.50 -23.56 18.08
CA LEU A 668 -5.63 -24.44 18.35
C LEU A 668 -6.40 -24.08 19.63
N MET A 669 -5.69 -23.58 20.66
CA MET A 669 -6.31 -23.10 21.91
C MET A 669 -7.07 -21.79 21.69
N ALA A 670 -6.49 -20.87 20.92
CA ALA A 670 -7.09 -19.58 20.63
C ALA A 670 -8.38 -19.65 19.78
N GLU A 671 -8.62 -20.77 19.11
CA GLU A 671 -9.89 -21.05 18.41
C GLU A 671 -11.00 -21.54 19.35
N LYS A 672 -10.67 -22.05 20.54
CA LYS A 672 -11.62 -22.72 21.45
C LYS A 672 -11.90 -21.95 22.72
N LEU A 673 -11.00 -21.07 23.12
CA LEU A 673 -11.06 -20.34 24.39
C LEU A 673 -11.44 -18.89 24.16
N GLU A 674 -12.43 -18.43 24.92
CA GLU A 674 -12.80 -17.02 24.97
C GLU A 674 -11.91 -16.26 25.98
N TRP A 675 -11.75 -14.95 25.80
CA TRP A 675 -10.89 -14.13 26.65
C TRP A 675 -11.34 -14.12 28.12
N ASP A 676 -12.65 -14.15 28.35
CA ASP A 676 -13.27 -14.21 29.68
C ASP A 676 -13.10 -15.57 30.37
N GLN A 677 -12.72 -16.61 29.62
CA GLN A 677 -12.39 -17.93 30.16
C GLN A 677 -10.91 -18.03 30.59
N LEU A 678 -10.05 -17.19 30.03
CA LEU A 678 -8.63 -17.09 30.44
C LEU A 678 -8.45 -16.25 31.70
N ILE A 679 -9.29 -15.23 31.88
CA ILE A 679 -9.33 -14.43 33.10
C ILE A 679 -10.18 -15.20 34.09
N MET A 680 -9.55 -15.84 35.09
CA MET A 680 -10.27 -16.45 36.21
C MET A 680 -11.38 -15.49 36.68
N ARG A 681 -12.65 -15.86 36.44
CA ARG A 681 -13.78 -15.15 37.07
C ARG A 681 -13.49 -15.16 38.57
N ARG A 682 -13.54 -14.00 39.21
CA ARG A 682 -13.68 -13.88 40.67
C ARG A 682 -15.02 -14.52 41.07
N ALA A 683 -15.12 -15.84 41.01
CA ALA A 683 -16.20 -16.58 41.62
C ALA A 683 -15.72 -16.92 43.03
N ASN A 684 -16.19 -16.12 44.00
CA ASN A 684 -16.31 -16.43 45.41
C ASN A 684 -15.22 -17.33 46.00
N ILE A 685 -14.08 -16.73 46.35
CA ILE A 685 -13.31 -17.21 47.50
C ILE A 685 -13.72 -16.26 48.63
N SER A 686 -14.83 -16.61 49.28
CA SER A 686 -15.21 -16.14 50.61
C SER A 686 -14.34 -16.82 51.65
#